data_AF-A0A351MJL5-F1
#
_entry.id   AF-A0A351MJL5-F1
#
_cell.length_a   1.000
_cell.length_b   1.000
_cell.length_c   1.000
_cell.angle_alpha   90.00
_cell.angle_beta   90.00
_cell.angle_gamma   90.00
#
_symmetry.space_group_name_H-M   'P 1'
#
loop_
_entity.id
_entity.type
_entity.pdbx_description
1 polymer ?
#
loop_
_entity_poly.entity_id
_entity_poly.type
_entity_poly.pdbx_seq_one_letter_code
_entity_poly.pdbx_strand_id
1 'polypeptide(L)'
;MDHALHERLRDALEDKLAKRWVVVWYDDGGRFAPFLDELPALEPAAGETLARVQIGTQPTRLARYEGSYFALRLAVEPYVAGPEPAPLLIYVPEAQPAEAERVLLELGLGGETYVPEFGRLARAVLRKHHDQATIDGLMASPEVSYADVVALLGQATAGGALLRLILTPPDPLDQLAMWLVRPEYDARIEERVAGEELRALVREQLGLDLEAGGSLGLARAVTERYVLVNEFRDDLRSEAPAALAWVPAATRAEQRTKIRALADRLRHDYRPEYVVLADRLQAELELASLEVDPAALGGHNTFRFEDEALLGQAGGLLAEQRWAEAGAVIEAHEHGFWPTMQLATHDPRAVRWPVRRHLVDLGLAVEAATPRLQKMPAEAGAWVRAYTKRDGWHVVDRRYRELEAQAAVMADDPAIDGALRVVRQAYQQLLERMATGFTAALVESNWALPGVLPQTKVFADVVRPSVSPVAFFMVDALRYEMGVRLADQISGAVELELQAAAAALPTVTQIGMAALLPGAATDFTVVEAKGQLVARIGSTELPDAAARLNYLAALVPGTVDLLLPAVAERSIEELRALVSEAPLVVVRSTEIDTLGETDNDLIARAHMDSVIGRVAQAVRRLAEAGVGRFVVSADHGHLLAARLGADQTMDNPGGEGPPVKRRYWAGRGGSTPAAAVRVTGSDLGYVTPLEFIFPAGTGIFAAAGGGQRYHHGGPSLQELIVPVLSFRLPPAPAPDDLAPKVQLSDYPEQVNNLIIAAKLVSPRTLLHPDPQVVRVALWAGTQQVGEAVMASGGSLDEEAGTITLEADDPVQVGLRLFGEAKSVQIVVLDAATDAVLARSKQMPVKLGIR
;
A
#
# COMPACT_ATOMS: atom_id res chain seq x y z
N MET A 1 -36.03 -29.95 -12.01
CA MET A 1 -36.44 -29.03 -13.11
C MET A 1 -36.92 -29.92 -14.23
N ASP A 2 -38.22 -29.95 -14.53
CA ASP A 2 -38.75 -30.79 -15.60
C ASP A 2 -38.56 -30.06 -16.94
N HIS A 3 -37.52 -30.42 -17.68
CA HIS A 3 -37.37 -30.03 -19.08
C HIS A 3 -37.68 -31.22 -19.98
N ALA A 4 -38.06 -30.94 -21.23
CA ALA A 4 -38.63 -31.94 -22.14
C ALA A 4 -37.70 -33.14 -22.46
N LEU A 5 -36.38 -32.99 -22.32
CA LEU A 5 -35.43 -34.11 -22.44
C LEU A 5 -35.42 -34.98 -21.18
N HIS A 6 -35.50 -34.39 -19.98
CA HIS A 6 -35.62 -35.08 -18.70
C HIS A 6 -36.90 -35.91 -18.67
N GLU A 7 -38.05 -35.29 -18.96
CA GLU A 7 -39.35 -35.97 -18.98
C GLU A 7 -39.34 -37.15 -19.95
N ARG A 8 -38.80 -36.96 -21.16
CA ARG A 8 -38.77 -38.01 -22.17
C ARG A 8 -37.90 -39.20 -21.77
N LEU A 9 -36.75 -38.97 -21.13
CA LEU A 9 -35.89 -40.04 -20.63
C LEU A 9 -36.49 -40.72 -19.40
N ARG A 10 -37.02 -39.93 -18.47
CA ARG A 10 -37.71 -40.42 -17.27
C ARG A 10 -38.88 -41.31 -17.64
N ASP A 11 -39.78 -40.85 -18.51
CA ASP A 11 -40.98 -41.60 -18.92
C ASP A 11 -40.59 -42.88 -19.68
N ALA A 12 -39.53 -42.83 -20.50
CA ALA A 12 -39.01 -44.01 -21.20
C ALA A 12 -38.40 -45.04 -20.23
N LEU A 13 -37.70 -44.59 -19.20
CA LEU A 13 -37.14 -45.48 -18.17
C LEU A 13 -38.24 -46.03 -17.27
N GLU A 14 -39.22 -45.22 -16.88
CA GLU A 14 -40.39 -45.63 -16.08
C GLU A 14 -41.19 -46.71 -16.81
N ASP A 15 -41.51 -46.53 -18.10
CA ASP A 15 -42.22 -47.54 -18.89
C ASP A 15 -41.47 -48.87 -18.97
N LYS A 16 -40.14 -48.83 -19.08
CA LYS A 16 -39.30 -50.04 -19.13
C LYS A 16 -39.21 -50.73 -17.77
N LEU A 17 -39.00 -49.96 -16.71
CA LEU A 17 -38.95 -50.47 -15.34
C LEU A 17 -40.31 -51.02 -14.89
N ALA A 18 -41.42 -50.44 -15.34
CA ALA A 18 -42.77 -50.96 -15.08
C ALA A 18 -43.03 -52.30 -15.79
N LYS A 19 -42.46 -52.50 -16.98
CA LYS A 19 -42.62 -53.73 -17.77
C LYS A 19 -41.72 -54.87 -17.34
N ARG A 20 -40.46 -54.55 -16.99
CA ARG A 20 -39.38 -55.55 -16.87
C ARG A 20 -38.58 -55.49 -15.58
N TRP A 21 -38.85 -54.51 -14.71
CA TRP A 21 -38.23 -54.30 -13.39
C TRP A 21 -36.71 -54.00 -13.42
N VAL A 22 -35.94 -54.61 -14.31
CA VAL A 22 -34.50 -54.37 -14.48
C VAL A 22 -34.24 -53.75 -15.84
N VAL A 23 -33.49 -52.63 -15.87
CA VAL A 23 -33.05 -51.98 -17.10
C VAL A 23 -31.53 -51.86 -17.10
N VAL A 24 -30.89 -52.41 -18.14
CA VAL A 24 -29.45 -52.24 -18.40
C VAL A 24 -29.28 -51.17 -19.47
N TRP A 25 -28.85 -49.98 -19.06
CA TRP A 25 -28.65 -48.83 -19.93
C TRP A 25 -27.18 -48.71 -20.34
N TYR A 26 -26.91 -48.91 -21.63
CA TYR A 26 -25.62 -48.61 -22.25
C TYR A 26 -25.65 -47.23 -22.90
N ASP A 27 -24.67 -46.40 -22.59
CA ASP A 27 -24.51 -45.04 -23.08
C ASP A 27 -23.11 -44.82 -23.63
N ASP A 28 -23.00 -44.84 -24.96
CA ASP A 28 -21.74 -44.65 -25.66
C ASP A 28 -21.17 -43.24 -25.42
N GLY A 29 -20.02 -43.18 -24.76
CA GLY A 29 -19.35 -41.94 -24.36
C GLY A 29 -19.97 -41.25 -23.13
N GLY A 30 -20.90 -41.88 -22.41
CA GLY A 30 -21.45 -41.37 -21.15
C GLY A 30 -22.20 -40.04 -21.25
N ARG A 31 -22.76 -39.72 -22.43
CA ARG A 31 -23.41 -38.44 -22.75
C ARG A 31 -24.62 -38.14 -21.87
N PHE A 32 -25.30 -39.15 -21.32
CA PHE A 32 -26.45 -39.02 -20.45
C PHE A 32 -26.09 -39.06 -18.95
N ALA A 33 -24.82 -39.18 -18.57
CA ALA A 33 -24.44 -39.26 -17.15
C ALA A 33 -25.05 -38.14 -16.28
N PRO A 34 -25.09 -36.86 -16.71
CA PRO A 34 -25.68 -35.78 -15.91
C PRO A 34 -27.18 -35.95 -15.62
N PHE A 35 -27.93 -36.68 -16.47
CA PHE A 35 -29.35 -36.97 -16.21
C PHE A 35 -29.54 -37.74 -14.90
N LEU A 36 -28.61 -38.64 -14.55
CA LEU A 36 -28.71 -39.45 -13.34
C LEU A 36 -28.56 -38.63 -12.06
N ASP A 37 -27.89 -37.49 -12.13
CA ASP A 37 -27.68 -36.58 -11.01
C ASP A 37 -28.89 -35.66 -10.78
N GLU A 38 -29.78 -35.55 -11.77
CA GLU A 38 -31.06 -34.85 -11.66
C GLU A 38 -32.18 -35.71 -11.07
N LEU A 39 -31.98 -37.04 -10.97
CA LEU A 39 -32.96 -37.95 -10.41
C LEU A 39 -33.10 -37.72 -8.89
N PRO A 40 -34.32 -37.53 -8.35
CA PRO A 40 -34.51 -37.32 -6.92
C PRO A 40 -34.00 -38.52 -6.10
N ALA A 41 -33.07 -38.27 -5.18
CA ALA A 41 -32.59 -39.29 -4.26
C ALA A 41 -33.70 -39.67 -3.25
N LEU A 42 -33.76 -40.95 -2.90
CA LEU A 42 -34.65 -41.49 -1.88
C LEU A 42 -33.86 -42.00 -0.68
N GLU A 43 -34.48 -42.01 0.49
CA GLU A 43 -33.86 -42.53 1.71
C GLU A 43 -33.35 -43.98 1.52
N PRO A 44 -32.11 -44.28 1.98
CA PRO A 44 -31.56 -45.62 1.91
C PRO A 44 -32.45 -46.60 2.67
N ALA A 45 -32.75 -47.75 2.07
CA ALA A 45 -33.41 -48.82 2.80
C ALA A 45 -32.38 -49.57 3.68
N ALA A 46 -32.81 -49.97 4.89
CA ALA A 46 -31.93 -50.61 5.85
C ALA A 46 -31.31 -51.90 5.29
N GLY A 47 -29.98 -51.94 5.19
CA GLY A 47 -29.22 -53.09 4.67
C GLY A 47 -28.98 -53.10 3.17
N GLU A 48 -29.36 -52.05 2.43
CA GLU A 48 -29.08 -51.92 1.00
C GLU A 48 -27.77 -51.16 0.73
N THR A 49 -27.09 -51.57 -0.32
CA THR A 49 -25.79 -51.05 -0.77
C THR A 49 -25.88 -50.12 -1.98
N LEU A 50 -26.98 -50.19 -2.75
CA LEU A 50 -27.19 -49.35 -3.94
C LEU A 50 -27.96 -48.07 -3.59
N ALA A 51 -27.64 -46.98 -4.29
CA ALA A 51 -28.38 -45.74 -4.19
C ALA A 51 -29.84 -45.95 -4.64
N ARG A 52 -30.79 -45.24 -4.00
CA ARG A 52 -32.20 -45.26 -4.39
C ARG A 52 -32.57 -43.90 -4.98
N VAL A 53 -33.20 -43.95 -6.14
CA VAL A 53 -33.66 -42.77 -6.89
C VAL A 53 -35.12 -42.93 -7.29
N GLN A 54 -35.80 -41.81 -7.51
CA GLN A 54 -37.16 -41.77 -8.02
C GLN A 54 -37.13 -41.62 -9.55
N ILE A 55 -37.70 -42.58 -10.29
CA ILE A 55 -37.89 -42.48 -11.75
C ILE A 55 -39.39 -42.46 -12.01
N GLY A 56 -39.92 -41.28 -12.35
CA GLY A 56 -41.36 -41.07 -12.48
C GLY A 56 -42.09 -41.39 -11.18
N THR A 57 -43.04 -42.32 -11.20
CA THR A 57 -43.74 -42.83 -10.02
C THR A 57 -43.06 -44.04 -9.36
N GLN A 58 -41.98 -44.58 -9.95
CA GLN A 58 -41.34 -45.82 -9.52
C GLN A 58 -40.02 -45.61 -8.71
N PRO A 59 -39.99 -45.98 -7.41
CA PRO A 59 -38.74 -46.05 -6.64
C PRO A 59 -37.81 -47.12 -7.21
N THR A 60 -36.59 -46.72 -7.55
CA THR A 60 -35.65 -47.56 -8.32
C THR A 60 -34.26 -47.54 -7.71
N ARG A 61 -33.60 -48.70 -7.66
CA ARG A 61 -32.18 -48.80 -7.27
C ARG A 61 -31.30 -48.43 -8.46
N LEU A 62 -30.26 -47.65 -8.22
CA LEU A 62 -29.33 -47.21 -9.25
C LEU A 62 -27.96 -47.85 -9.01
N ALA A 63 -27.51 -48.63 -9.99
CA ALA A 63 -26.16 -49.16 -10.04
C ALA A 63 -25.39 -48.48 -11.18
N ARG A 64 -24.28 -47.79 -10.86
CA ARG A 64 -23.42 -47.12 -11.83
C ARG A 64 -22.17 -47.97 -12.07
N TYR A 65 -21.75 -48.10 -13.32
CA TYR A 65 -20.49 -48.73 -13.65
C TYR A 65 -19.29 -47.87 -13.18
N GLU A 66 -18.40 -48.49 -12.40
CA GLU A 66 -17.19 -47.87 -11.86
C GLU A 66 -15.94 -48.61 -12.33
N GLY A 67 -15.84 -48.89 -13.64
CA GLY A 67 -14.64 -49.48 -14.26
C GLY A 67 -14.50 -51.02 -14.14
N SER A 68 -15.49 -51.72 -13.59
CA SER A 68 -15.49 -53.19 -13.54
C SER A 68 -16.89 -53.79 -13.67
N TYR A 69 -17.12 -54.54 -14.76
CA TYR A 69 -18.39 -55.24 -15.00
C TYR A 69 -18.65 -56.35 -13.97
N PHE A 70 -17.61 -57.00 -13.45
CA PHE A 70 -17.76 -58.05 -12.44
C PHE A 70 -18.10 -57.47 -11.07
N ALA A 71 -17.52 -56.33 -10.70
CA ALA A 71 -17.90 -55.62 -9.49
C ALA A 71 -19.35 -55.13 -9.57
N LEU A 72 -19.74 -54.56 -10.72
CA LEU A 72 -21.10 -54.13 -11.00
C LEU A 72 -22.08 -55.30 -10.90
N ARG A 73 -21.77 -56.45 -11.53
CA ARG A 73 -22.59 -57.67 -11.44
C ARG A 73 -22.74 -58.14 -9.99
N LEU A 74 -21.63 -58.21 -9.25
CA LEU A 74 -21.65 -58.61 -7.84
C LEU A 74 -22.51 -57.67 -6.98
N ALA A 75 -22.46 -56.37 -7.25
CA ALA A 75 -23.23 -55.37 -6.51
C ALA A 75 -24.74 -55.48 -6.76
N VAL A 76 -25.16 -55.87 -7.97
CA VAL A 76 -26.58 -56.00 -8.32
C VAL A 76 -27.18 -57.38 -8.00
N GLU A 77 -26.35 -58.42 -7.89
CA GLU A 77 -26.75 -59.82 -7.64
C GLU A 77 -27.83 -59.98 -6.53
N PRO A 78 -27.70 -59.35 -5.34
CA PRO A 78 -28.68 -59.51 -4.27
C PRO A 78 -30.09 -59.02 -4.63
N TYR A 79 -30.20 -58.13 -5.62
CA TYR A 79 -31.46 -57.50 -6.02
C TYR A 79 -32.14 -58.19 -7.20
N VAL A 80 -31.45 -59.13 -7.85
CA VAL A 80 -31.92 -59.83 -9.06
C VAL A 80 -31.96 -61.36 -8.92
N ALA A 81 -31.39 -61.92 -7.85
CA ALA A 81 -31.36 -63.37 -7.60
C ALA A 81 -32.71 -64.00 -7.20
N GLY A 82 -33.71 -63.18 -6.83
CA GLY A 82 -35.05 -63.63 -6.44
C GLY A 82 -36.04 -63.71 -7.62
N PRO A 83 -37.17 -64.42 -7.45
CA PRO A 83 -38.19 -64.57 -8.50
C PRO A 83 -38.96 -63.27 -8.80
N GLU A 84 -38.93 -62.28 -7.89
CA GLU A 84 -39.52 -60.96 -8.05
C GLU A 84 -38.43 -59.90 -7.84
N PRO A 85 -37.66 -59.54 -8.89
CA PRO A 85 -36.65 -58.50 -8.78
C PRO A 85 -37.33 -57.15 -8.55
N ALA A 86 -36.80 -56.38 -7.60
CA ALA A 86 -37.28 -55.03 -7.38
C ALA A 86 -36.68 -54.05 -8.42
N PRO A 87 -37.27 -52.86 -8.64
CA PRO A 87 -36.87 -52.00 -9.74
C PRO A 87 -35.39 -51.60 -9.66
N LEU A 88 -34.64 -51.85 -10.72
CA LEU A 88 -33.20 -51.65 -10.80
C LEU A 88 -32.80 -51.06 -12.16
N LEU A 89 -32.14 -49.90 -12.13
CA LEU A 89 -31.47 -49.29 -13.27
C LEU A 89 -29.96 -49.50 -13.15
N ILE A 90 -29.38 -50.16 -14.14
CA ILE A 90 -27.93 -50.34 -14.27
C ILE A 90 -27.45 -49.43 -15.38
N TYR A 91 -26.60 -48.45 -15.05
CA TYR A 91 -26.06 -47.49 -16.02
C TYR A 91 -24.59 -47.78 -16.33
N VAL A 92 -24.29 -47.92 -17.61
CA VAL A 92 -22.96 -48.21 -18.15
C VAL A 92 -22.60 -47.13 -19.17
N PRO A 93 -21.63 -46.23 -18.88
CA PRO A 93 -21.21 -45.15 -19.77
C PRO A 93 -20.25 -45.63 -20.86
N GLU A 94 -20.53 -46.81 -21.44
CA GLU A 94 -19.78 -47.41 -22.52
C GLU A 94 -20.76 -47.91 -23.60
N ALA A 95 -20.26 -48.04 -24.84
CA ALA A 95 -21.01 -48.69 -25.90
C ALA A 95 -21.40 -50.12 -25.51
N GLN A 96 -22.57 -50.56 -25.96
CA GLN A 96 -23.01 -51.93 -25.71
C GLN A 96 -22.00 -52.92 -26.33
N PRO A 97 -21.37 -53.80 -25.54
CA PRO A 97 -20.35 -54.72 -26.08
C PRO A 97 -20.98 -55.79 -26.97
N ALA A 98 -20.14 -56.49 -27.74
CA ALA A 98 -20.59 -57.64 -28.52
C ALA A 98 -21.20 -58.71 -27.60
N GLU A 99 -22.15 -59.50 -28.11
CA GLU A 99 -22.91 -60.44 -27.27
C GLU A 99 -22.03 -61.41 -26.47
N ALA A 100 -20.94 -61.91 -27.08
CA ALA A 100 -19.98 -62.80 -26.44
C ALA A 100 -19.20 -62.16 -25.27
N GLU A 101 -19.19 -60.83 -25.17
CA GLU A 101 -18.45 -60.04 -24.19
C GLU A 101 -19.37 -59.41 -23.13
N ARG A 102 -20.69 -59.62 -23.23
CA ARG A 102 -21.69 -59.04 -22.32
C ARG A 102 -21.72 -59.79 -20.98
N VAL A 103 -20.95 -59.30 -20.00
CA VAL A 103 -20.97 -59.80 -18.61
C VAL A 103 -22.37 -59.68 -17.96
N LEU A 104 -23.17 -58.69 -18.38
CA LEU A 104 -24.52 -58.42 -17.90
C LEU A 104 -25.63 -58.99 -18.81
N LEU A 105 -25.30 -59.88 -19.75
CA LEU A 105 -26.25 -60.42 -20.75
C LEU A 105 -27.52 -61.00 -20.12
N GLU A 106 -27.36 -61.75 -19.02
CA GLU A 106 -28.45 -62.35 -18.27
C GLU A 106 -29.46 -61.30 -17.76
N LEU A 107 -28.95 -60.19 -17.21
CA LEU A 107 -29.79 -59.09 -16.71
C LEU A 107 -30.47 -58.33 -17.85
N GLY A 108 -29.79 -58.18 -18.98
CA GLY A 108 -30.35 -57.56 -20.18
C GLY A 108 -31.46 -58.39 -20.86
N LEU A 109 -31.38 -59.72 -20.80
CA LEU A 109 -32.38 -60.65 -21.34
C LEU A 109 -33.56 -60.89 -20.37
N GLY A 110 -33.29 -60.98 -19.07
CA GLY A 110 -34.31 -61.13 -18.03
C GLY A 110 -35.10 -59.85 -17.81
N GLY A 111 -34.42 -58.70 -17.83
CA GLY A 111 -35.00 -57.37 -17.79
C GLY A 111 -35.21 -56.78 -19.19
N GLU A 112 -34.66 -55.59 -19.40
CA GLU A 112 -34.60 -54.91 -20.70
C GLU A 112 -33.24 -54.23 -20.90
N THR A 113 -32.67 -54.35 -22.11
CA THR A 113 -31.49 -53.58 -22.50
C THR A 113 -31.92 -52.29 -23.18
N TYR A 114 -31.43 -51.14 -22.69
CA TYR A 114 -31.73 -49.82 -23.21
C TYR A 114 -30.48 -49.17 -23.81
N VAL A 115 -30.53 -48.85 -25.10
CA VAL A 115 -29.45 -48.17 -25.83
C VAL A 115 -30.04 -46.98 -26.58
N PRO A 116 -30.29 -45.84 -25.91
CA PRO A 116 -30.88 -44.68 -26.54
C PRO A 116 -29.92 -44.01 -27.54
N GLU A 117 -30.44 -43.65 -28.71
CA GLU A 117 -29.72 -42.81 -29.67
C GLU A 117 -29.74 -41.34 -29.21
N PHE A 118 -28.65 -40.90 -28.56
CA PHE A 118 -28.51 -39.54 -28.04
C PHE A 118 -28.86 -38.46 -29.07
N GLY A 119 -28.24 -38.51 -30.26
CA GLY A 119 -28.45 -37.50 -31.29
C GLY A 119 -29.90 -37.41 -31.78
N ARG A 120 -30.62 -38.54 -31.83
CA ARG A 120 -32.02 -38.57 -32.23
C ARG A 120 -32.92 -37.95 -31.15
N LEU A 121 -32.67 -38.27 -29.87
CA LEU A 121 -33.41 -37.73 -28.74
C LEU A 121 -33.17 -36.23 -28.57
N ALA A 122 -31.92 -35.79 -28.60
CA ALA A 122 -31.54 -34.38 -28.52
C ALA A 122 -32.23 -33.55 -29.62
N ARG A 123 -32.11 -33.98 -30.89
CA ARG A 123 -32.75 -33.30 -32.03
C ARG A 123 -34.27 -33.27 -31.94
N ALA A 124 -34.90 -34.34 -31.45
CA ALA A 124 -36.35 -34.40 -31.32
C ALA A 124 -36.90 -33.38 -30.31
N VAL A 125 -36.15 -33.10 -29.24
CA VAL A 125 -36.55 -32.13 -28.22
C VAL A 125 -36.20 -30.71 -28.68
N LEU A 126 -34.98 -30.50 -29.19
CA LEU A 126 -34.50 -29.19 -29.60
C LEU A 126 -35.27 -28.58 -30.78
N ARG A 127 -35.73 -29.38 -31.75
CA ARG A 127 -36.50 -28.89 -32.92
C ARG A 127 -37.79 -28.16 -32.57
N LYS A 128 -38.29 -28.30 -31.34
CA LYS A 128 -39.49 -27.59 -30.87
C LYS A 128 -39.20 -26.14 -30.50
N HIS A 129 -37.93 -25.80 -30.25
CA HIS A 129 -37.52 -24.52 -29.68
C HIS A 129 -36.44 -23.83 -30.50
N HIS A 130 -35.59 -24.57 -31.22
CA HIS A 130 -34.43 -24.03 -31.93
C HIS A 130 -34.45 -24.42 -33.41
N ASP A 131 -33.78 -23.61 -34.25
CA ASP A 131 -33.69 -23.86 -35.68
C ASP A 131 -32.71 -25.00 -36.01
N GLN A 132 -32.76 -25.46 -37.26
CA GLN A 132 -31.94 -26.60 -37.69
C GLN A 132 -30.43 -26.28 -37.68
N ALA A 133 -30.03 -25.02 -37.88
CA ALA A 133 -28.63 -24.62 -37.91
C ALA A 133 -28.02 -24.61 -36.50
N THR A 134 -28.72 -24.07 -35.50
CA THR A 134 -28.32 -24.14 -34.09
C THR A 134 -28.19 -25.58 -33.63
N ILE A 135 -29.15 -26.43 -34.01
CA ILE A 135 -29.12 -27.86 -33.65
C ILE A 135 -27.94 -28.57 -34.31
N ASP A 136 -27.67 -28.31 -35.59
CA ASP A 136 -26.53 -28.91 -36.28
C ASP A 136 -25.20 -28.42 -35.73
N GLY A 137 -25.08 -27.14 -35.38
CA GLY A 137 -23.90 -26.55 -34.75
C GLY A 137 -23.62 -27.13 -33.36
N LEU A 138 -24.65 -27.32 -32.53
CA LEU A 138 -24.50 -28.04 -31.27
C LEU A 138 -23.96 -29.45 -31.53
N MET A 139 -24.64 -30.20 -32.41
CA MET A 139 -24.34 -31.62 -32.70
C MET A 139 -23.05 -31.83 -33.51
N ALA A 140 -22.36 -30.77 -33.93
CA ALA A 140 -21.09 -30.87 -34.66
C ALA A 140 -19.95 -31.36 -33.77
N SER A 141 -20.00 -31.06 -32.46
CA SER A 141 -19.01 -31.56 -31.50
C SER A 141 -19.31 -33.02 -31.10
N PRO A 142 -18.30 -33.92 -31.08
CA PRO A 142 -18.49 -35.29 -30.65
C PRO A 142 -18.71 -35.43 -29.14
N GLU A 143 -18.40 -34.40 -28.36
CA GLU A 143 -18.47 -34.40 -26.89
C GLU A 143 -19.81 -33.86 -26.33
N VAL A 144 -20.81 -33.65 -27.20
CA VAL A 144 -22.12 -33.11 -26.76
C VAL A 144 -22.78 -34.04 -25.77
N SER A 145 -23.14 -33.47 -24.62
CA SER A 145 -23.78 -34.19 -23.53
C SER A 145 -25.23 -33.76 -23.32
N TYR A 146 -25.93 -34.50 -22.45
CA TYR A 146 -27.24 -34.14 -21.95
C TYR A 146 -27.25 -32.71 -21.40
N ALA A 147 -26.25 -32.32 -20.61
CA ALA A 147 -26.16 -31.00 -20.01
C ALA A 147 -26.13 -29.87 -21.06
N ASP A 148 -25.44 -30.05 -22.18
CA ASP A 148 -25.42 -29.06 -23.27
C ASP A 148 -26.82 -28.87 -23.89
N VAL A 149 -27.57 -29.96 -24.05
CA VAL A 149 -28.94 -29.91 -24.59
C VAL A 149 -29.88 -29.25 -23.59
N VAL A 150 -29.74 -29.53 -22.29
CA VAL A 150 -30.52 -28.87 -21.24
C VAL A 150 -30.23 -27.38 -21.18
N ALA A 151 -28.95 -27.01 -21.21
CA ALA A 151 -28.53 -25.63 -21.24
C ALA A 151 -29.11 -24.90 -22.45
N LEU A 152 -29.11 -25.51 -23.63
CA LEU A 152 -29.72 -24.92 -24.83
C LEU A 152 -31.25 -24.81 -24.72
N LEU A 153 -31.93 -25.80 -24.12
CA LEU A 153 -33.38 -25.74 -23.87
C LEU A 153 -33.77 -24.65 -22.87
N GLY A 154 -32.90 -24.33 -21.91
CA GLY A 154 -33.09 -23.24 -20.96
C GLY A 154 -32.89 -21.85 -21.55
N GLN A 155 -32.32 -21.73 -22.76
CA GLN A 155 -32.11 -20.46 -23.43
C GLN A 155 -33.35 -20.03 -24.23
N ALA A 156 -33.67 -18.72 -24.18
CA ALA A 156 -34.65 -18.13 -25.08
C ALA A 156 -34.20 -18.26 -26.55
N THR A 157 -35.16 -18.30 -27.49
CA THR A 157 -34.93 -18.48 -28.94
C THR A 157 -34.24 -17.29 -29.63
N ALA A 158 -33.64 -16.37 -28.87
CA ALA A 158 -32.89 -15.25 -29.39
C ALA A 158 -31.50 -15.70 -29.88
N GLY A 159 -30.94 -15.01 -30.87
CA GLY A 159 -29.64 -15.34 -31.47
C GLY A 159 -28.48 -15.44 -30.46
N GLY A 160 -27.40 -16.12 -30.85
CA GLY A 160 -26.22 -16.33 -30.00
C GLY A 160 -26.29 -17.54 -29.07
N ALA A 161 -27.13 -18.53 -29.39
CA ALA A 161 -27.41 -19.62 -28.46
C ALA A 161 -26.22 -20.59 -28.31
N LEU A 162 -25.45 -20.80 -29.39
CA LEU A 162 -24.26 -21.63 -29.36
C LEU A 162 -23.12 -20.91 -28.66
N LEU A 163 -22.97 -19.60 -28.87
CA LEU A 163 -21.98 -18.81 -28.14
C LEU A 163 -22.19 -18.84 -26.63
N ARG A 164 -23.43 -18.70 -26.14
CA ARG A 164 -23.73 -18.77 -24.70
C ARG A 164 -23.40 -20.11 -24.05
N LEU A 165 -23.31 -21.19 -24.83
CA LEU A 165 -22.85 -22.50 -24.34
C LEU A 165 -21.33 -22.59 -24.25
N ILE A 166 -20.62 -21.80 -25.05
CA ILE A 166 -19.16 -21.80 -25.12
C ILE A 166 -18.58 -20.76 -24.15
N LEU A 167 -19.17 -19.58 -24.16
CA LEU A 167 -18.83 -18.43 -23.35
C LEU A 167 -19.85 -18.33 -22.21
N THR A 168 -19.44 -18.81 -21.04
CA THR A 168 -20.27 -18.98 -19.86
C THR A 168 -20.94 -17.70 -19.32
N PRO A 169 -20.37 -16.48 -19.42
CA PRO A 169 -21.04 -15.27 -18.94
C PRO A 169 -22.36 -15.00 -19.69
N PRO A 170 -23.46 -14.69 -18.98
CA PRO A 170 -24.75 -14.43 -19.62
C PRO A 170 -24.79 -13.09 -20.35
N ASP A 171 -24.01 -12.10 -19.89
CA ASP A 171 -24.00 -10.76 -20.47
C ASP A 171 -23.18 -10.70 -21.77
N PRO A 172 -23.72 -10.12 -22.86
CA PRO A 172 -23.04 -9.96 -24.14
C PRO A 172 -21.64 -9.34 -24.08
N LEU A 173 -21.44 -8.32 -23.24
CA LEU A 173 -20.15 -7.64 -23.14
C LEU A 173 -19.17 -8.47 -22.31
N ASP A 174 -19.62 -9.31 -21.37
CA ASP A 174 -18.75 -10.23 -20.62
C ASP A 174 -18.26 -11.36 -21.52
N GLN A 175 -19.13 -11.85 -22.41
CA GLN A 175 -18.75 -12.81 -23.45
C GLN A 175 -17.68 -12.24 -24.36
N LEU A 176 -17.84 -10.99 -24.81
CA LEU A 176 -16.83 -10.31 -25.63
C LEU A 176 -15.54 -10.09 -24.85
N ALA A 177 -15.60 -9.62 -23.60
CA ALA A 177 -14.41 -9.42 -22.76
C ALA A 177 -13.60 -10.72 -22.62
N MET A 178 -14.29 -11.82 -22.30
CA MET A 178 -13.68 -13.14 -22.17
C MET A 178 -13.05 -13.62 -23.49
N TRP A 179 -13.77 -13.49 -24.61
CA TRP A 179 -13.24 -13.91 -25.93
C TRP A 179 -12.00 -13.10 -26.35
N LEU A 180 -11.99 -11.79 -26.10
CA LEU A 180 -10.87 -10.93 -26.47
C LEU A 180 -9.56 -11.33 -25.78
N VAL A 181 -9.60 -11.88 -24.57
CA VAL A 181 -8.38 -12.20 -23.79
C VAL A 181 -8.06 -13.69 -23.70
N ARG A 182 -8.91 -14.55 -24.28
CA ARG A 182 -8.78 -16.02 -24.21
C ARG A 182 -8.81 -16.63 -25.62
N PRO A 183 -7.66 -16.62 -26.34
CA PRO A 183 -7.59 -17.14 -27.71
C PRO A 183 -7.97 -18.61 -27.86
N GLU A 184 -7.91 -19.40 -26.79
CA GLU A 184 -8.29 -20.80 -26.74
C GLU A 184 -9.77 -21.07 -27.08
N TYR A 185 -10.65 -20.06 -26.97
CA TYR A 185 -12.06 -20.23 -27.33
C TYR A 185 -12.30 -20.24 -28.84
N ASP A 186 -11.38 -19.76 -29.67
CA ASP A 186 -11.58 -19.73 -31.12
C ASP A 186 -11.83 -21.13 -31.69
N ALA A 187 -11.01 -22.12 -31.30
CA ALA A 187 -11.17 -23.49 -31.76
C ALA A 187 -12.54 -24.07 -31.37
N ARG A 188 -13.01 -23.76 -30.15
CA ARG A 188 -14.33 -24.21 -29.66
C ARG A 188 -15.49 -23.54 -30.40
N ILE A 189 -15.34 -22.25 -30.73
CA ILE A 189 -16.32 -21.48 -31.51
C ILE A 189 -16.39 -22.01 -32.95
N GLU A 190 -15.24 -22.33 -33.54
CA GLU A 190 -15.18 -22.94 -34.88
C GLU A 190 -15.77 -24.35 -34.91
N GLU A 191 -15.43 -25.21 -33.93
CA GLU A 191 -15.96 -26.56 -33.81
C GLU A 191 -17.50 -26.59 -33.71
N ARG A 192 -18.08 -25.66 -32.95
CA ARG A 192 -19.54 -25.52 -32.81
C ARG A 192 -20.18 -24.62 -33.86
N VAL A 193 -19.43 -24.20 -34.89
CA VAL A 193 -19.94 -23.36 -36.00
C VAL A 193 -20.58 -22.05 -35.52
N ALA A 194 -20.12 -21.51 -34.38
CA ALA A 194 -20.67 -20.32 -33.73
C ALA A 194 -19.97 -19.01 -34.17
N GLY A 195 -19.09 -19.06 -35.17
CA GLY A 195 -18.32 -17.89 -35.62
C GLY A 195 -19.17 -16.74 -36.16
N GLU A 196 -20.27 -17.03 -36.88
CA GLU A 196 -21.17 -15.99 -37.38
C GLU A 196 -22.02 -15.36 -36.27
N GLU A 197 -22.37 -16.13 -35.22
CA GLU A 197 -23.01 -15.57 -34.02
C GLU A 197 -22.08 -14.56 -33.33
N LEU A 198 -20.76 -14.85 -33.28
CA LEU A 198 -19.77 -13.94 -32.71
C LEU A 198 -19.63 -12.65 -33.50
N ARG A 199 -19.58 -12.75 -34.83
CA ARG A 199 -19.54 -11.58 -35.71
C ARG A 199 -20.81 -10.74 -35.55
N ALA A 200 -21.98 -11.38 -35.42
CA ALA A 200 -23.23 -10.69 -35.16
C ALA A 200 -23.21 -9.98 -33.80
N LEU A 201 -22.68 -10.62 -32.76
CA LEU A 201 -22.52 -10.05 -31.43
C LEU A 201 -21.61 -8.80 -31.45
N VAL A 202 -20.45 -8.89 -32.11
CA VAL A 202 -19.52 -7.76 -32.28
C VAL A 202 -20.19 -6.60 -33.03
N ARG A 203 -20.93 -6.89 -34.11
CA ARG A 203 -21.68 -5.88 -34.86
C ARG A 203 -22.76 -5.21 -33.99
N GLU A 204 -23.52 -6.00 -33.25
CA GLU A 204 -24.63 -5.51 -32.42
C GLU A 204 -24.13 -4.65 -31.25
N GLN A 205 -23.09 -5.11 -30.56
CA GLN A 205 -22.59 -4.43 -29.37
C GLN A 205 -21.67 -3.25 -29.72
N LEU A 206 -20.80 -3.40 -30.72
CA LEU A 206 -19.72 -2.45 -30.99
C LEU A 206 -19.92 -1.66 -32.30
N GLY A 207 -20.83 -2.10 -33.17
CA GLY A 207 -21.00 -1.52 -34.50
C GLY A 207 -19.91 -1.86 -35.50
N LEU A 208 -19.07 -2.85 -35.20
CA LEU A 208 -17.93 -3.24 -36.01
C LEU A 208 -18.33 -4.40 -36.95
N ASP A 209 -18.16 -4.19 -38.25
CA ASP A 209 -18.34 -5.23 -39.26
C ASP A 209 -17.04 -6.01 -39.45
N LEU A 210 -17.08 -7.29 -39.11
CA LEU A 210 -15.99 -8.24 -39.31
C LEU A 210 -16.18 -9.04 -40.59
N GLU A 211 -15.08 -9.46 -41.22
CA GLU A 211 -15.09 -10.27 -42.44
C GLU A 211 -15.78 -11.64 -42.20
N ALA A 212 -16.79 -11.94 -43.02
CA ALA A 212 -17.55 -13.18 -42.96
C ALA A 212 -16.66 -14.37 -43.36
N GLY A 213 -16.70 -15.46 -42.58
CA GLY A 213 -15.87 -16.65 -42.83
C GLY A 213 -14.35 -16.46 -42.66
N GLY A 214 -13.88 -15.29 -42.22
CA GLY A 214 -12.45 -15.06 -41.91
C GLY A 214 -11.97 -15.81 -40.66
N SER A 215 -10.66 -15.81 -40.40
CA SER A 215 -10.10 -16.39 -39.17
C SER A 215 -10.58 -15.64 -37.92
N LEU A 216 -10.99 -16.37 -36.88
CA LEU A 216 -11.38 -15.76 -35.60
C LEU A 216 -10.23 -15.04 -34.90
N GLY A 217 -8.99 -15.50 -35.08
CA GLY A 217 -7.81 -14.82 -34.56
C GLY A 217 -7.60 -13.43 -35.16
N LEU A 218 -7.84 -13.28 -36.46
CA LEU A 218 -7.82 -11.98 -37.13
C LEU A 218 -9.00 -11.11 -36.67
N ALA A 219 -10.19 -11.70 -36.58
CA ALA A 219 -11.38 -11.00 -36.08
C ALA A 219 -11.20 -10.46 -34.66
N ARG A 220 -10.58 -11.23 -33.76
CA ARG A 220 -10.18 -10.80 -32.43
C ARG A 220 -9.23 -9.63 -32.50
N ALA A 221 -8.12 -9.73 -33.25
CA ALA A 221 -7.14 -8.66 -33.38
C ALA A 221 -7.74 -7.34 -33.90
N VAL A 222 -8.67 -7.42 -34.86
CA VAL A 222 -9.40 -6.23 -35.36
C VAL A 222 -10.31 -5.65 -34.27
N THR A 223 -11.02 -6.51 -33.54
CA THR A 223 -11.93 -6.07 -32.47
C THR A 223 -11.17 -5.46 -31.29
N GLU A 224 -10.10 -6.08 -30.84
CA GLU A 224 -9.17 -5.58 -29.82
C GLU A 224 -8.68 -4.16 -30.14
N ARG A 225 -8.17 -3.94 -31.36
CA ARG A 225 -7.77 -2.61 -31.83
C ARG A 225 -8.92 -1.63 -31.84
N TYR A 226 -10.07 -2.05 -32.37
CA TYR A 226 -11.24 -1.19 -32.47
C TYR A 226 -11.71 -0.72 -31.08
N VAL A 227 -11.73 -1.61 -30.08
CA VAL A 227 -12.18 -1.27 -28.71
C VAL A 227 -11.23 -0.27 -28.07
N LEU A 228 -9.94 -0.59 -27.92
CA LEU A 228 -9.01 0.29 -27.18
C LEU A 228 -8.73 1.60 -27.92
N VAL A 229 -8.62 1.57 -29.26
CA VAL A 229 -8.41 2.82 -30.03
C VAL A 229 -9.64 3.72 -29.96
N ASN A 230 -10.87 3.17 -29.96
CA ASN A 230 -12.06 4.02 -29.83
C ASN A 230 -12.32 4.48 -28.40
N GLU A 231 -11.93 3.74 -27.36
CA GLU A 231 -11.91 4.26 -25.99
C GLU A 231 -10.94 5.45 -25.89
N PHE A 232 -9.69 5.26 -26.32
CA PHE A 232 -8.68 6.33 -26.33
C PHE A 232 -9.16 7.57 -27.10
N ARG A 233 -9.76 7.40 -28.27
CA ARG A 233 -10.33 8.52 -29.05
C ARG A 233 -11.49 9.23 -28.35
N ASP A 234 -12.35 8.51 -27.65
CA ASP A 234 -13.50 9.11 -26.93
C ASP A 234 -13.02 9.88 -25.68
N ASP A 235 -11.86 9.52 -25.13
CA ASP A 235 -11.25 10.16 -23.96
C ASP A 235 -10.41 11.41 -24.31
N LEU A 236 -9.95 11.53 -25.56
CA LEU A 236 -9.18 12.70 -26.01
C LEU A 236 -10.02 13.99 -26.00
N ARG A 237 -9.42 15.06 -25.48
CA ARG A 237 -9.96 16.43 -25.51
C ARG A 237 -9.63 17.17 -26.81
N SER A 238 -8.82 16.56 -27.68
CA SER A 238 -8.45 17.04 -29.01
C SER A 238 -8.94 16.10 -30.10
N GLU A 239 -8.70 16.46 -31.36
CA GLU A 239 -8.80 15.49 -32.45
C GLU A 239 -7.76 14.37 -32.28
N ALA A 240 -8.13 13.15 -32.67
CA ALA A 240 -7.26 12.00 -32.61
C ALA A 240 -6.15 12.07 -33.68
N PRO A 241 -4.94 11.54 -33.41
CA PRO A 241 -3.86 11.53 -34.39
C PRO A 241 -4.28 10.91 -35.73
N ALA A 242 -3.92 11.57 -36.83
CA ALA A 242 -4.25 11.11 -38.19
C ALA A 242 -3.73 9.70 -38.49
N ALA A 243 -2.63 9.29 -37.84
CA ALA A 243 -2.08 7.94 -37.92
C ALA A 243 -3.07 6.85 -37.48
N LEU A 244 -4.08 7.17 -36.69
CA LEU A 244 -5.10 6.23 -36.26
C LEU A 244 -6.26 6.12 -37.26
N ALA A 245 -6.38 7.00 -38.25
CA ALA A 245 -7.58 7.11 -39.10
C ALA A 245 -7.98 5.83 -39.84
N TRP A 246 -7.06 4.88 -40.01
CA TRP A 246 -7.33 3.57 -40.63
C TRP A 246 -8.15 2.64 -39.73
N VAL A 247 -8.17 2.84 -38.40
CA VAL A 247 -9.08 2.13 -37.50
C VAL A 247 -10.45 2.82 -37.55
N PRO A 248 -11.54 2.13 -37.90
CA PRO A 248 -12.86 2.75 -37.99
C PRO A 248 -13.29 3.43 -36.68
N ALA A 249 -13.95 4.59 -36.79
CA ALA A 249 -14.44 5.34 -35.64
C ALA A 249 -15.86 4.91 -35.24
N ALA A 250 -16.12 4.78 -33.93
CA ALA A 250 -17.45 4.51 -33.41
C ALA A 250 -18.35 5.75 -33.50
N THR A 251 -19.29 5.75 -34.46
CA THR A 251 -20.08 6.95 -34.79
C THR A 251 -21.25 7.20 -33.84
N ARG A 252 -21.82 6.15 -33.23
CA ARG A 252 -23.00 6.26 -32.35
C ARG A 252 -22.61 6.36 -30.87
N ALA A 253 -23.26 7.24 -30.11
CA ALA A 253 -23.00 7.43 -28.68
C ALA A 253 -23.24 6.17 -27.83
N GLU A 254 -24.25 5.36 -28.19
CA GLU A 254 -24.52 4.08 -27.53
C GLU A 254 -23.36 3.09 -27.70
N GLN A 255 -22.77 3.02 -28.90
CA GLN A 255 -21.62 2.16 -29.18
C GLN A 255 -20.39 2.59 -28.39
N ARG A 256 -20.11 3.90 -28.32
CA ARG A 256 -19.01 4.43 -27.48
C ARG A 256 -19.19 4.10 -26.00
N THR A 257 -20.43 4.13 -25.51
CA THR A 257 -20.74 3.71 -24.14
C THR A 257 -20.48 2.22 -23.92
N LYS A 258 -20.87 1.36 -24.86
CA LYS A 258 -20.58 -0.08 -24.81
C LYS A 258 -19.09 -0.40 -24.93
N ILE A 259 -18.35 0.33 -25.77
CA ILE A 259 -16.89 0.21 -25.92
C ILE A 259 -16.19 0.55 -24.61
N ARG A 260 -16.54 1.67 -23.96
CA ARG A 260 -16.00 2.03 -22.64
C ARG A 260 -16.31 0.96 -21.59
N ALA A 261 -17.57 0.51 -21.51
CA ALA A 261 -17.95 -0.54 -20.58
C ALA A 261 -17.18 -1.87 -20.82
N LEU A 262 -16.90 -2.21 -22.07
CA LEU A 262 -16.10 -3.38 -22.42
C LEU A 262 -14.63 -3.21 -22.02
N ALA A 263 -14.03 -2.06 -22.32
CA ALA A 263 -12.66 -1.74 -21.92
C ALA A 263 -12.51 -1.68 -20.39
N ASP A 264 -13.50 -1.15 -19.68
CA ASP A 264 -13.57 -1.18 -18.21
C ASP A 264 -13.59 -2.62 -17.67
N ARG A 265 -14.41 -3.51 -18.22
CA ARG A 265 -14.42 -4.93 -17.81
C ARG A 265 -13.09 -5.61 -18.04
N LEU A 266 -12.45 -5.34 -19.19
CA LEU A 266 -11.10 -5.83 -19.45
C LEU A 266 -10.11 -5.32 -18.38
N ARG A 267 -10.16 -4.03 -18.04
CA ARG A 267 -9.33 -3.42 -16.99
C ARG A 267 -9.62 -3.94 -15.59
N HIS A 268 -10.84 -4.36 -15.27
CA HIS A 268 -11.20 -4.77 -13.90
C HIS A 268 -11.11 -6.28 -13.70
N ASP A 269 -11.70 -7.06 -14.60
CA ASP A 269 -11.89 -8.50 -14.46
C ASP A 269 -10.74 -9.31 -15.09
N TYR A 270 -10.01 -8.72 -16.04
CA TYR A 270 -8.93 -9.36 -16.80
C TYR A 270 -7.64 -8.53 -16.77
N ARG A 271 -7.29 -7.98 -15.60
CA ARG A 271 -6.15 -7.04 -15.41
C ARG A 271 -4.83 -7.50 -16.06
N PRO A 272 -4.31 -8.72 -15.80
CA PRO A 272 -3.04 -9.14 -16.39
C PRO A 272 -3.10 -9.19 -17.91
N GLU A 273 -4.20 -9.71 -18.46
CA GLU A 273 -4.40 -9.83 -19.89
C GLU A 273 -4.60 -8.48 -20.56
N TYR A 274 -5.31 -7.54 -19.91
CA TYR A 274 -5.45 -6.17 -20.40
C TYR A 274 -4.10 -5.47 -20.54
N VAL A 275 -3.20 -5.63 -19.56
CA VAL A 275 -1.85 -5.04 -19.63
C VAL A 275 -1.11 -5.55 -20.86
N VAL A 276 -1.10 -6.86 -21.08
CA VAL A 276 -0.46 -7.47 -22.25
C VAL A 276 -1.08 -6.97 -23.55
N LEU A 277 -2.42 -6.90 -23.60
CA LEU A 277 -3.17 -6.41 -24.75
C LEU A 277 -2.83 -4.95 -25.08
N ALA A 278 -2.93 -4.05 -24.09
CA ALA A 278 -2.69 -2.63 -24.26
C ALA A 278 -1.23 -2.34 -24.63
N ASP A 279 -0.25 -2.99 -23.98
CA ASP A 279 1.18 -2.81 -24.31
C ASP A 279 1.50 -3.31 -25.73
N ARG A 280 0.91 -4.44 -26.15
CA ARG A 280 1.07 -4.97 -27.52
C ARG A 280 0.51 -4.00 -28.56
N LEU A 281 -0.71 -3.50 -28.35
CA LEU A 281 -1.35 -2.57 -29.28
C LEU A 281 -0.65 -1.21 -29.32
N GLN A 282 -0.18 -0.72 -28.18
CA GLN A 282 0.64 0.49 -28.11
C GLN A 282 1.90 0.37 -28.97
N ALA A 283 2.59 -0.78 -28.91
CA ALA A 283 3.78 -1.03 -29.70
C ALA A 283 3.46 -1.19 -31.20
N GLU A 284 2.39 -1.92 -31.55
CA GLU A 284 1.95 -2.11 -32.94
C GLU A 284 1.57 -0.79 -33.62
N LEU A 285 0.94 0.12 -32.87
CA LEU A 285 0.47 1.41 -33.36
C LEU A 285 1.50 2.54 -33.18
N GLU A 286 2.66 2.23 -32.60
CA GLU A 286 3.71 3.20 -32.24
C GLU A 286 3.17 4.44 -31.50
N LEU A 287 2.18 4.27 -30.59
CA LEU A 287 1.43 5.41 -30.03
C LEU A 287 2.33 6.45 -29.33
N ALA A 288 3.43 6.01 -28.71
CA ALA A 288 4.39 6.87 -28.05
C ALA A 288 5.12 7.84 -29.01
N SER A 289 5.14 7.56 -30.32
CA SER A 289 5.76 8.42 -31.33
C SER A 289 4.79 9.43 -31.96
N LEU A 290 3.48 9.35 -31.63
CA LEU A 290 2.44 10.19 -32.23
C LEU A 290 2.40 11.64 -31.71
N GLU A 291 3.32 12.02 -30.82
CA GLU A 291 3.46 13.38 -30.24
C GLU A 291 2.13 13.98 -29.76
N VAL A 292 1.30 13.16 -29.10
CA VAL A 292 0.03 13.63 -28.52
C VAL A 292 0.33 14.62 -27.40
N ASP A 293 -0.30 15.80 -27.44
CA ASP A 293 -0.20 16.78 -26.36
C ASP A 293 -0.75 16.16 -25.06
N PRO A 294 0.07 16.04 -23.99
CA PRO A 294 -0.39 15.49 -22.72
C PRO A 294 -1.62 16.22 -22.14
N ALA A 295 -1.77 17.53 -22.42
CA ALA A 295 -2.93 18.29 -21.95
C ALA A 295 -4.26 17.87 -22.62
N ALA A 296 -4.18 17.18 -23.77
CA ALA A 296 -5.33 16.65 -24.48
C ALA A 296 -5.76 15.25 -24.00
N LEU A 297 -4.94 14.58 -23.19
CA LEU A 297 -5.26 13.26 -22.64
C LEU A 297 -6.41 13.35 -21.62
N GLY A 298 -7.26 12.32 -21.62
CA GLY A 298 -8.39 12.20 -20.71
C GLY A 298 -8.05 11.39 -19.47
N GLY A 299 -9.07 10.87 -18.79
CA GLY A 299 -8.93 10.20 -17.49
C GLY A 299 -9.00 8.67 -17.55
N HIS A 300 -9.34 8.09 -18.71
CA HIS A 300 -9.43 6.64 -18.88
C HIS A 300 -8.04 5.99 -18.93
N ASN A 301 -7.02 6.71 -19.39
CA ASN A 301 -5.63 6.24 -19.49
C ASN A 301 -5.55 4.84 -20.13
N THR A 302 -6.12 4.69 -21.32
CA THR A 302 -6.28 3.39 -22.00
C THR A 302 -4.92 2.69 -22.19
N PHE A 303 -3.92 3.43 -22.65
CA PHE A 303 -2.58 2.94 -22.94
C PHE A 303 -1.53 3.49 -21.99
N ARG A 304 -0.43 2.74 -21.80
CA ARG A 304 0.64 3.09 -20.86
C ARG A 304 1.40 4.37 -21.25
N PHE A 305 1.52 4.69 -22.54
CA PHE A 305 2.23 5.89 -23.00
C PHE A 305 1.56 7.17 -22.49
N GLU A 306 0.25 7.14 -22.23
CA GLU A 306 -0.50 8.27 -21.67
C GLU A 306 0.02 8.61 -20.27
N ASP A 307 0.25 7.59 -19.43
CA ASP A 307 0.85 7.73 -18.09
C ASP A 307 2.25 8.35 -18.16
N GLU A 308 3.09 7.88 -19.10
CA GLU A 308 4.44 8.44 -19.30
C GLU A 308 4.41 9.90 -19.80
N ALA A 309 3.49 10.22 -20.71
CA ALA A 309 3.29 11.58 -21.24
C ALA A 309 2.83 12.55 -20.15
N LEU A 310 1.88 12.14 -19.31
CA LEU A 310 1.37 12.91 -18.17
C LEU A 310 2.43 13.09 -17.07
N LEU A 311 3.23 12.05 -16.78
CA LEU A 311 4.38 12.15 -15.87
C LEU A 311 5.43 13.16 -16.38
N GLY A 312 5.64 13.22 -17.69
CA GLY A 312 6.49 14.21 -18.36
C GLY A 312 5.94 15.63 -18.25
N GLN A 313 4.64 15.82 -18.51
CA GLN A 313 3.96 17.11 -18.36
C GLN A 313 4.04 17.64 -16.93
N ALA A 314 3.72 16.80 -15.94
CA ALA A 314 3.84 17.16 -14.52
C ALA A 314 5.29 17.54 -14.18
N GLY A 315 6.28 16.79 -14.68
CA GLY A 315 7.70 17.11 -14.51
C GLY A 315 8.09 18.47 -15.10
N GLY A 316 7.60 18.80 -16.30
CA GLY A 316 7.81 20.09 -16.95
C GLY A 316 7.22 21.25 -16.15
N LEU A 317 5.95 21.13 -15.72
CA LEU A 317 5.27 22.12 -14.88
C LEU A 317 6.01 22.37 -13.56
N LEU A 318 6.49 21.30 -12.91
CA LEU A 318 7.30 21.39 -11.69
C LEU A 318 8.63 22.11 -11.94
N ALA A 319 9.32 21.83 -13.04
CA ALA A 319 10.56 22.51 -13.40
C ALA A 319 10.34 24.02 -13.68
N GLU A 320 9.15 24.39 -14.16
CA GLU A 320 8.70 25.78 -14.37
C GLU A 320 8.14 26.46 -13.10
N GLN A 321 8.12 25.77 -11.95
CA GLN A 321 7.51 26.24 -10.69
C GLN A 321 6.00 26.49 -10.76
N ARG A 322 5.29 25.82 -11.68
CA ARG A 322 3.83 25.89 -11.83
C ARG A 322 3.15 24.83 -10.95
N TRP A 323 3.32 24.97 -9.63
CA TRP A 323 2.98 23.94 -8.65
C TRP A 323 1.50 23.53 -8.67
N ALA A 324 0.58 24.50 -8.70
CA ALA A 324 -0.85 24.23 -8.69
C ALA A 324 -1.33 23.48 -9.94
N GLU A 325 -0.78 23.81 -11.11
CA GLU A 325 -1.10 23.14 -12.37
C GLU A 325 -0.54 21.71 -12.39
N ALA A 326 0.69 21.51 -11.91
CA ALA A 326 1.24 20.17 -11.72
C ALA A 326 0.38 19.36 -10.73
N GLY A 327 -0.08 19.98 -9.64
CA GLY A 327 -0.96 19.36 -8.65
C GLY A 327 -2.27 18.86 -9.23
N ALA A 328 -2.89 19.64 -10.12
CA ALA A 328 -4.12 19.25 -10.81
C ALA A 328 -3.93 18.03 -11.74
N VAL A 329 -2.78 17.95 -12.44
CA VAL A 329 -2.43 16.78 -13.26
C VAL A 329 -2.25 15.54 -12.36
N ILE A 330 -1.52 15.68 -11.25
CA ILE A 330 -1.27 14.55 -10.33
C ILE A 330 -2.58 14.05 -9.71
N GLU A 331 -3.45 14.94 -9.24
CA GLU A 331 -4.72 14.58 -8.59
C GLU A 331 -5.64 13.83 -9.54
N ALA A 332 -5.62 14.19 -10.83
CA ALA A 332 -6.44 13.53 -11.84
C ALA A 332 -5.97 12.11 -12.20
N HIS A 333 -4.69 11.77 -11.98
CA HIS A 333 -4.10 10.57 -12.59
C HIS A 333 -3.34 9.64 -11.62
N GLU A 334 -2.93 10.09 -10.42
CA GLU A 334 -2.08 9.30 -9.51
C GLU A 334 -2.74 8.01 -9.00
N HIS A 335 -4.08 7.96 -9.01
CA HIS A 335 -4.88 6.79 -8.64
C HIS A 335 -5.49 6.07 -9.86
N GLY A 336 -4.98 6.35 -11.07
CA GLY A 336 -5.43 5.71 -12.30
C GLY A 336 -5.02 4.24 -12.41
N PHE A 337 -5.49 3.58 -13.47
CA PHE A 337 -5.24 2.15 -13.71
C PHE A 337 -3.75 1.79 -13.72
N TRP A 338 -2.92 2.51 -14.48
CA TRP A 338 -1.50 2.17 -14.64
C TRP A 338 -0.69 2.31 -13.36
N PRO A 339 -0.79 3.41 -12.58
CA PRO A 339 -0.13 3.52 -11.27
C PRO A 339 -0.55 2.40 -10.30
N THR A 340 -1.85 2.09 -10.23
CA THR A 340 -2.36 1.00 -9.39
C THR A 340 -1.82 -0.36 -9.82
N MET A 341 -1.74 -0.62 -11.13
CA MET A 341 -1.16 -1.85 -11.66
C MET A 341 0.34 -1.95 -11.38
N GLN A 342 1.10 -0.87 -11.56
CA GLN A 342 2.52 -0.83 -11.22
C GLN A 342 2.76 -1.19 -9.74
N LEU A 343 1.95 -0.63 -8.85
CA LEU A 343 1.99 -0.98 -7.43
C LEU A 343 1.68 -2.47 -7.22
N ALA A 344 0.57 -2.96 -7.77
CA ALA A 344 0.11 -4.35 -7.59
C ALA A 344 1.10 -5.39 -8.14
N THR A 345 1.90 -5.04 -9.14
CA THR A 345 2.94 -5.92 -9.74
C THR A 345 4.34 -5.67 -9.16
N HIS A 346 4.46 -4.92 -8.06
CA HIS A 346 5.75 -4.61 -7.40
C HIS A 346 6.75 -3.89 -8.32
N ASP A 347 6.25 -3.12 -9.30
CA ASP A 347 7.07 -2.36 -10.24
C ASP A 347 7.72 -1.16 -9.52
N PRO A 348 9.06 -1.01 -9.56
CA PRO A 348 9.75 0.13 -8.95
C PRO A 348 9.26 1.50 -9.42
N ARG A 349 8.59 1.59 -10.57
CA ARG A 349 8.05 2.85 -11.11
C ARG A 349 6.80 3.35 -10.37
N ALA A 350 6.16 2.54 -9.54
CA ALA A 350 4.93 2.90 -8.83
C ALA A 350 5.05 4.16 -7.94
N VAL A 351 6.27 4.54 -7.54
CA VAL A 351 6.55 5.73 -6.72
C VAL A 351 6.59 7.05 -7.50
N ARG A 352 6.57 7.01 -8.85
CA ARG A 352 6.77 8.20 -9.69
C ARG A 352 5.72 9.28 -9.51
N TRP A 353 4.47 8.91 -9.28
CA TRP A 353 3.37 9.82 -8.97
C TRP A 353 3.45 10.36 -7.52
N PRO A 354 3.54 9.51 -6.48
CA PRO A 354 3.72 9.97 -5.09
C PRO A 354 4.88 10.96 -4.90
N VAL A 355 6.03 10.74 -5.55
CA VAL A 355 7.15 11.69 -5.44
C VAL A 355 6.83 13.04 -6.06
N ARG A 356 6.12 13.07 -7.19
CA ARG A 356 5.65 14.33 -7.80
C ARG A 356 4.64 15.03 -6.89
N ARG A 357 3.78 14.30 -6.19
CA ARG A 357 2.88 14.86 -5.15
C ARG A 357 3.69 15.59 -4.08
N HIS A 358 4.73 14.95 -3.52
CA HIS A 358 5.61 15.60 -2.54
C HIS A 358 6.34 16.84 -3.10
N LEU A 359 6.74 16.83 -4.37
CA LEU A 359 7.33 17.99 -5.04
C LEU A 359 6.35 19.17 -5.10
N VAL A 360 5.09 18.91 -5.49
CA VAL A 360 4.01 19.91 -5.52
C VAL A 360 3.74 20.45 -4.12
N ASP A 361 3.56 19.56 -3.14
CA ASP A 361 3.20 19.95 -1.78
C ASP A 361 4.27 20.84 -1.14
N LEU A 362 5.56 20.52 -1.34
CA LEU A 362 6.65 21.37 -0.90
C LEU A 362 6.67 22.71 -1.66
N GLY A 363 6.51 22.69 -2.98
CA GLY A 363 6.48 23.89 -3.81
C GLY A 363 5.39 24.88 -3.37
N LEU A 364 4.16 24.39 -3.20
CA LEU A 364 3.02 25.16 -2.71
C LEU A 364 3.26 25.68 -1.28
N ALA A 365 3.84 24.86 -0.39
CA ALA A 365 4.15 25.28 0.97
C ALA A 365 5.20 26.40 1.00
N VAL A 366 6.24 26.32 0.16
CA VAL A 366 7.25 27.38 0.00
C VAL A 366 6.64 28.66 -0.56
N GLU A 367 5.80 28.55 -1.59
CA GLU A 367 5.10 29.70 -2.20
C GLU A 367 4.20 30.41 -1.18
N ALA A 368 3.45 29.65 -0.38
CA ALA A 368 2.59 30.20 0.67
C ALA A 368 3.37 30.83 1.83
N ALA A 369 4.54 30.28 2.20
CA ALA A 369 5.36 30.76 3.31
C ALA A 369 6.15 32.02 2.97
N THR A 370 6.64 32.15 1.72
CA THR A 370 7.53 33.23 1.28
C THR A 370 7.00 34.65 1.56
N PRO A 371 5.77 35.04 1.19
CA PRO A 371 5.27 36.40 1.44
C PRO A 371 4.96 36.65 2.92
N ARG A 372 4.69 35.61 3.72
CA ARG A 372 4.49 35.72 5.17
C ARG A 372 5.81 36.04 5.87
N LEU A 373 6.88 35.35 5.46
CA LEU A 373 8.24 35.52 5.98
C LEU A 373 8.76 36.96 5.79
N GLN A 374 8.46 37.59 4.66
CA GLN A 374 8.89 38.97 4.36
C GLN A 374 8.24 40.03 5.26
N LYS A 375 7.13 39.70 5.93
CA LYS A 375 6.34 40.64 6.77
C LYS A 375 6.59 40.45 8.26
N MET A 376 7.57 39.64 8.62
CA MET A 376 7.83 39.32 10.02
C MET A 376 8.41 40.51 10.79
N PRO A 377 7.94 40.76 12.03
CA PRO A 377 8.51 41.78 12.87
C PRO A 377 9.91 41.38 13.39
N ALA A 378 10.70 42.37 13.82
CA ALA A 378 11.95 42.17 14.53
C ALA A 378 11.73 41.76 16.01
N GLU A 379 10.88 40.75 16.24
CA GLU A 379 10.56 40.21 17.56
C GLU A 379 10.71 38.69 17.51
N ALA A 380 11.72 38.12 18.15
CA ALA A 380 12.05 36.70 18.03
C ALA A 380 10.88 35.78 18.45
N GLY A 381 10.09 36.17 19.47
CA GLY A 381 8.90 35.42 19.88
C GLY A 381 7.83 35.30 18.79
N ALA A 382 7.68 36.30 17.92
CA ALA A 382 6.74 36.23 16.80
C ALA A 382 7.17 35.20 15.75
N TRP A 383 8.48 35.05 15.52
CA TRP A 383 9.03 34.02 14.63
C TRP A 383 8.79 32.62 15.16
N VAL A 384 9.01 32.40 16.46
CA VAL A 384 8.70 31.11 17.08
C VAL A 384 7.20 30.79 16.93
N ARG A 385 6.31 31.73 17.24
CA ARG A 385 4.85 31.53 17.06
C ARG A 385 4.46 31.23 15.60
N ALA A 386 5.09 31.92 14.64
CA ALA A 386 4.84 31.68 13.21
C ALA A 386 5.36 30.32 12.73
N TYR A 387 6.48 29.86 13.30
CA TYR A 387 7.05 28.54 13.01
C TYR A 387 6.19 27.42 13.60
N THR A 388 5.73 27.55 14.85
CA THR A 388 5.13 26.46 15.64
C THR A 388 3.60 26.36 15.57
N LYS A 389 2.88 27.37 15.06
CA LYS A 389 1.43 27.26 14.83
C LYS A 389 1.10 26.09 13.90
N ARG A 390 -0.13 25.56 13.94
CA ARG A 390 -0.57 24.38 13.16
C ARG A 390 -0.26 24.44 11.65
N ASP A 391 -0.46 25.59 11.00
CA ASP A 391 -0.10 25.83 9.58
C ASP A 391 1.20 26.64 9.44
N GLY A 392 2.11 26.46 10.39
CA GLY A 392 3.37 27.18 10.51
C GLY A 392 4.46 26.65 9.59
N TRP A 393 5.61 27.31 9.59
CA TRP A 393 6.71 26.94 8.69
C TRP A 393 7.37 25.60 9.00
N HIS A 394 7.17 25.05 10.20
CA HIS A 394 7.59 23.68 10.52
C HIS A 394 6.99 22.65 9.53
N VAL A 395 5.81 22.94 8.94
CA VAL A 395 5.20 22.12 7.87
C VAL A 395 6.08 22.09 6.62
N VAL A 396 6.69 23.21 6.22
CA VAL A 396 7.57 23.26 5.04
C VAL A 396 8.78 22.36 5.26
N ASP A 397 9.36 22.41 6.44
CA ASP A 397 10.52 21.61 6.79
C ASP A 397 10.20 20.11 6.87
N ARG A 398 9.00 19.76 7.38
CA ARG A 398 8.46 18.39 7.33
C ARG A 398 8.35 17.89 5.89
N ARG A 399 7.69 18.66 5.02
CA ARG A 399 7.52 18.31 3.60
C ARG A 399 8.87 18.14 2.89
N TYR A 400 9.86 18.96 3.22
CA TYR A 400 11.21 18.80 2.70
C TYR A 400 11.85 17.49 3.17
N ARG A 401 11.79 17.17 4.46
CA ARG A 401 12.33 15.91 5.00
C ARG A 401 11.66 14.68 4.37
N GLU A 402 10.33 14.71 4.21
CA GLU A 402 9.54 13.64 3.58
C GLU A 402 9.93 13.45 2.11
N LEU A 403 10.02 14.54 1.34
CA LEU A 403 10.52 14.52 -0.03
C LEU A 403 11.92 13.91 -0.12
N GLU A 404 12.84 14.33 0.76
CA GLU A 404 14.22 13.84 0.77
C GLU A 404 14.31 12.34 1.09
N ALA A 405 13.43 11.83 1.96
CA ALA A 405 13.32 10.39 2.23
C ALA A 405 12.81 9.62 1.01
N GLN A 406 11.85 10.16 0.25
CA GLN A 406 11.30 9.52 -0.94
C GLN A 406 12.23 9.59 -2.15
N ALA A 407 12.90 10.73 -2.36
CA ALA A 407 13.85 10.93 -3.45
C ALA A 407 15.04 9.94 -3.36
N ALA A 408 15.39 9.46 -2.15
CA ALA A 408 16.44 8.46 -1.98
C ALA A 408 16.09 7.09 -2.61
N VAL A 409 14.80 6.79 -2.77
CA VAL A 409 14.30 5.56 -3.41
C VAL A 409 14.39 5.65 -4.95
N MET A 410 14.31 6.87 -5.49
CA MET A 410 14.23 7.18 -6.93
C MET A 410 15.53 7.74 -7.53
N ALA A 411 16.69 7.41 -6.99
CA ALA A 411 17.96 8.01 -7.42
C ALA A 411 18.26 7.89 -8.94
N ASP A 412 17.56 7.02 -9.66
CA ASP A 412 17.78 6.68 -11.07
C ASP A 412 16.65 7.14 -12.04
N ASP A 413 15.78 8.11 -11.68
CA ASP A 413 14.79 8.69 -12.60
C ASP A 413 15.21 10.10 -13.10
N PRO A 414 15.85 10.23 -14.28
CA PRO A 414 16.28 11.52 -14.81
C PRO A 414 15.14 12.52 -15.06
N ALA A 415 13.90 12.03 -15.20
CA ALA A 415 12.75 12.89 -15.52
C ALA A 415 12.36 13.80 -14.36
N ILE A 416 12.80 13.52 -13.13
CA ILE A 416 12.50 14.32 -11.93
C ILE A 416 13.66 15.20 -11.47
N ASP A 417 14.88 15.02 -12.01
CA ASP A 417 16.07 15.74 -11.57
C ASP A 417 15.93 17.27 -11.67
N GLY A 418 15.34 17.74 -12.78
CA GLY A 418 15.06 19.16 -13.00
C GLY A 418 14.14 19.73 -11.93
N ALA A 419 13.03 19.04 -11.65
CA ALA A 419 12.04 19.44 -10.64
C ALA A 419 12.62 19.39 -9.22
N LEU A 420 13.33 18.31 -8.87
CA LEU A 420 14.03 18.15 -7.58
C LEU A 420 15.01 19.30 -7.33
N ARG A 421 15.82 19.65 -8.34
CA ARG A 421 16.77 20.76 -8.23
C ARG A 421 16.06 22.09 -7.94
N VAL A 422 14.98 22.38 -8.67
CA VAL A 422 14.22 23.63 -8.53
C VAL A 422 13.57 23.72 -7.14
N VAL A 423 12.88 22.68 -6.68
CA VAL A 423 12.21 22.71 -5.38
C VAL A 423 13.21 22.76 -4.21
N ARG A 424 14.33 22.03 -4.29
CA ARG A 424 15.42 22.09 -3.29
C ARG A 424 16.00 23.49 -3.20
N GLN A 425 16.20 24.15 -4.35
CA GLN A 425 16.67 25.52 -4.39
C GLN A 425 15.66 26.49 -3.78
N ALA A 426 14.36 26.32 -4.07
CA ALA A 426 13.29 27.15 -3.49
C ALA A 426 13.24 27.01 -1.96
N TYR A 427 13.30 25.78 -1.45
CA TYR A 427 13.39 25.49 -0.02
C TYR A 427 14.65 26.10 0.61
N GLN A 428 15.82 25.92 0.01
CA GLN A 428 17.09 26.47 0.52
C GLN A 428 17.04 28.00 0.64
N GLN A 429 16.44 28.69 -0.33
CA GLN A 429 16.28 30.15 -0.27
C GLN A 429 15.31 30.59 0.83
N LEU A 430 14.26 29.82 1.08
CA LEU A 430 13.34 30.09 2.17
C LEU A 430 14.03 29.87 3.53
N LEU A 431 14.75 28.76 3.67
CA LEU A 431 15.51 28.41 4.88
C LEU A 431 16.58 29.46 5.21
N GLU A 432 17.31 29.95 4.20
CA GLU A 432 18.28 31.04 4.39
C GLU A 432 17.61 32.31 4.93
N ARG A 433 16.50 32.73 4.31
CA ARG A 433 15.74 33.91 4.78
C ARG A 433 15.18 33.71 6.19
N MET A 434 14.74 32.50 6.52
CA MET A 434 14.29 32.16 7.86
C MET A 434 15.43 32.29 8.88
N ALA A 435 16.58 31.69 8.58
CA ALA A 435 17.74 31.72 9.47
C ALA A 435 18.25 33.15 9.69
N THR A 436 18.50 33.91 8.61
CA THR A 436 18.98 35.30 8.72
C THR A 436 17.97 36.18 9.45
N GLY A 437 16.68 36.09 9.08
CA GLY A 437 15.63 36.92 9.68
C GLY A 437 15.38 36.62 11.15
N PHE A 438 15.34 35.34 11.53
CA PHE A 438 15.19 34.94 12.91
C PHE A 438 16.41 35.31 13.75
N THR A 439 17.63 35.10 13.25
CA THR A 439 18.85 35.48 13.97
C THR A 439 18.92 37.00 14.16
N ALA A 440 18.53 37.80 13.17
CA ALA A 440 18.41 39.24 13.33
C ALA A 440 17.36 39.60 14.41
N ALA A 441 16.19 38.95 14.40
CA ALA A 441 15.17 39.17 15.41
C ALA A 441 15.63 38.75 16.82
N LEU A 442 16.45 37.71 16.95
CA LEU A 442 17.09 37.31 18.21
C LEU A 442 18.02 38.40 18.71
N VAL A 443 18.88 38.95 17.85
CA VAL A 443 19.78 40.06 18.20
C VAL A 443 18.99 41.27 18.68
N GLU A 444 17.95 41.69 17.95
CA GLU A 444 17.07 42.81 18.35
C GLU A 444 16.31 42.53 19.65
N SER A 445 16.02 41.26 19.94
CA SER A 445 15.37 40.83 21.19
C SER A 445 16.38 40.59 22.33
N ASN A 446 17.66 41.00 22.17
CA ASN A 446 18.75 40.72 23.11
C ASN A 446 18.83 39.25 23.51
N TRP A 447 18.69 38.35 22.53
CA TRP A 447 18.71 36.89 22.69
C TRP A 447 17.63 36.33 23.63
N ALA A 448 16.64 37.13 24.00
CA ALA A 448 15.50 36.70 24.79
C ALA A 448 14.36 36.17 23.91
N LEU A 449 13.71 35.10 24.37
CA LEU A 449 12.53 34.49 23.76
C LEU A 449 11.36 34.50 24.75
N PRO A 450 10.74 35.66 25.02
CA PRO A 450 9.64 35.75 25.97
C PRO A 450 8.45 34.90 25.51
N GLY A 451 7.87 34.14 26.44
CA GLY A 451 6.73 33.25 26.17
C GLY A 451 7.10 31.92 25.51
N VAL A 452 8.39 31.64 25.29
CA VAL A 452 8.88 30.32 24.87
C VAL A 452 9.51 29.64 26.08
N LEU A 453 9.24 28.34 26.28
CA LEU A 453 9.79 27.57 27.39
C LEU A 453 11.32 27.44 27.24
N PRO A 454 12.16 27.92 28.18
CA PRO A 454 13.59 27.64 28.13
C PRO A 454 13.84 26.14 28.35
N GLN A 455 14.73 25.53 27.57
CA GLN A 455 15.06 24.11 27.70
C GLN A 455 15.51 23.74 29.13
N THR A 456 16.23 24.64 29.81
CA THR A 456 16.66 24.50 31.21
C THR A 456 15.51 24.31 32.20
N LYS A 457 14.29 24.70 31.82
CA LYS A 457 13.08 24.57 32.63
C LYS A 457 12.25 23.33 32.32
N VAL A 458 12.54 22.59 31.26
CA VAL A 458 11.74 21.41 30.86
C VAL A 458 11.64 20.38 31.99
N PHE A 459 12.77 20.06 32.64
CA PHE A 459 12.73 19.13 33.77
C PHE A 459 11.91 19.66 34.95
N ALA A 460 12.18 20.93 35.29
CA ALA A 460 11.61 21.58 36.47
C ALA A 460 10.12 21.90 36.32
N ASP A 461 9.62 22.18 35.12
CA ASP A 461 8.23 22.61 34.89
C ASP A 461 7.36 21.52 34.26
N VAL A 462 7.93 20.63 33.45
CA VAL A 462 7.19 19.60 32.72
C VAL A 462 7.47 18.19 33.26
N VAL A 463 8.73 17.80 33.45
CA VAL A 463 9.04 16.40 33.82
C VAL A 463 8.59 16.06 35.24
N ARG A 464 8.91 16.90 36.24
CA ARG A 464 8.57 16.76 37.67
C ARG A 464 8.21 15.32 38.11
N PRO A 465 9.16 14.53 38.63
CA PRO A 465 8.89 13.17 39.10
C PRO A 465 7.68 13.13 40.03
N SER A 466 6.85 12.10 39.87
CA SER A 466 5.59 11.93 40.62
C SER A 466 5.57 10.58 41.34
N VAL A 467 4.50 10.29 42.09
CA VAL A 467 4.34 8.98 42.76
C VAL A 467 4.26 7.83 41.74
N SER A 468 3.74 8.10 40.54
CA SER A 468 3.78 7.15 39.41
C SER A 468 5.01 7.38 38.52
N PRO A 469 5.59 6.32 37.92
CA PRO A 469 6.70 6.44 36.98
C PRO A 469 6.40 7.43 35.85
N VAL A 470 7.35 8.33 35.59
CA VAL A 470 7.34 9.22 34.42
C VAL A 470 8.40 8.72 33.44
N ALA A 471 8.01 8.43 32.20
CA ALA A 471 8.98 8.20 31.13
C ALA A 471 9.36 9.54 30.48
N PHE A 472 10.64 9.90 30.57
CA PHE A 472 11.21 11.08 29.95
C PHE A 472 12.13 10.69 28.80
N PHE A 473 11.67 10.91 27.57
CA PHE A 473 12.41 10.69 26.35
C PHE A 473 13.28 11.92 26.04
N MET A 474 14.59 11.72 26.02
CA MET A 474 15.58 12.69 25.57
C MET A 474 16.04 12.25 24.17
N VAL A 475 15.40 12.81 23.14
CA VAL A 475 15.64 12.43 21.75
C VAL A 475 16.65 13.37 21.12
N ASP A 476 17.81 12.83 20.75
CA ASP A 476 18.91 13.57 20.12
C ASP A 476 18.48 14.13 18.75
N ALA A 477 18.74 15.41 18.53
CA ALA A 477 18.45 16.14 17.29
C ALA A 477 16.98 16.17 16.80
N LEU A 478 16.00 15.93 17.69
CA LEU A 478 14.58 15.94 17.35
C LEU A 478 14.04 17.36 17.11
N ARG A 479 13.69 17.65 15.86
CA ARG A 479 13.14 18.95 15.44
C ARG A 479 11.68 19.12 15.87
N TYR A 480 11.23 20.37 16.02
CA TYR A 480 9.82 20.65 16.36
C TYR A 480 8.83 19.98 15.41
N GLU A 481 9.08 20.00 14.09
CA GLU A 481 8.20 19.35 13.10
C GLU A 481 8.09 17.83 13.28
N MET A 482 9.18 17.18 13.70
CA MET A 482 9.18 15.76 14.01
C MET A 482 8.38 15.48 15.28
N GLY A 483 8.40 16.42 16.25
CA GLY A 483 7.55 16.37 17.44
C GLY A 483 6.06 16.53 17.12
N VAL A 484 5.69 17.34 16.13
CA VAL A 484 4.30 17.43 15.62
C VAL A 484 3.87 16.07 15.07
N ARG A 485 4.67 15.49 14.16
CA ARG A 485 4.36 14.15 13.60
C ARG A 485 4.31 13.06 14.68
N LEU A 486 5.19 13.13 15.69
CA LEU A 486 5.12 12.20 16.82
C LEU A 486 3.81 12.33 17.59
N ALA A 487 3.30 13.55 17.80
CA ALA A 487 2.01 13.77 18.44
C ALA A 487 0.87 13.09 17.67
N ASP A 488 0.88 13.21 16.34
CA ASP A 488 -0.12 12.61 15.46
C ASP A 488 -0.07 11.05 15.47
N GLN A 489 1.11 10.47 15.75
CA GLN A 489 1.30 9.01 15.85
C GLN A 489 0.94 8.42 17.23
N ILE A 490 0.65 9.23 18.24
CA ILE A 490 0.28 8.76 19.58
C ILE A 490 -1.25 8.73 19.69
N SER A 491 -1.82 7.59 19.32
CA SER A 491 -3.25 7.28 19.48
C SER A 491 -3.62 7.03 20.95
N GLY A 492 -4.85 7.40 21.35
CA GLY A 492 -5.39 7.15 22.69
C GLY A 492 -4.79 8.01 23.82
N ALA A 493 -3.91 8.97 23.51
CA ALA A 493 -3.38 9.89 24.50
C ALA A 493 -4.48 10.77 25.11
N VAL A 494 -4.38 10.99 26.42
CA VAL A 494 -5.18 11.99 27.14
C VAL A 494 -4.26 13.10 27.64
N GLU A 495 -4.79 14.32 27.72
CA GLU A 495 -4.00 15.50 28.11
C GLU A 495 -2.76 15.71 27.22
N LEU A 496 -2.87 15.42 25.92
CA LEU A 496 -1.77 15.62 24.96
C LEU A 496 -1.52 17.11 24.72
N GLU A 497 -0.36 17.57 25.16
CA GLU A 497 0.14 18.92 24.97
C GLU A 497 1.48 18.89 24.22
N LEU A 498 1.53 19.58 23.08
CA LEU A 498 2.77 19.88 22.37
C LEU A 498 3.07 21.37 22.52
N GLN A 499 4.20 21.68 23.14
CA GLN A 499 4.71 23.05 23.26
C GLN A 499 6.14 23.15 22.71
N ALA A 500 6.55 24.37 22.37
CA ALA A 500 7.89 24.66 21.88
C ALA A 500 8.81 25.06 23.03
N ALA A 501 10.04 24.54 23.03
CA ALA A 501 11.10 24.99 23.91
C ALA A 501 12.29 25.55 23.12
N ALA A 502 12.97 26.53 23.71
CA ALA A 502 14.21 27.11 23.20
C ALA A 502 15.40 26.36 23.79
N ALA A 503 16.13 25.62 22.93
CA ALA A 503 17.33 24.89 23.29
C ALA A 503 18.43 25.84 23.81
N ALA A 504 19.31 25.32 24.66
CA ALA A 504 20.48 26.05 25.13
C ALA A 504 21.49 26.20 23.99
N LEU A 505 22.03 27.42 23.80
CA LEU A 505 23.05 27.71 22.80
C LEU A 505 24.47 27.43 23.36
N PRO A 506 25.42 26.93 22.58
CA PRO A 506 25.26 26.35 21.25
C PRO A 506 24.36 25.10 21.27
N THR A 507 23.51 24.94 20.25
CA THR A 507 22.52 23.85 20.17
C THR A 507 23.19 22.52 19.79
N VAL A 508 23.94 21.96 20.71
CA VAL A 508 24.68 20.70 20.55
C VAL A 508 24.38 19.75 21.70
N THR A 509 24.50 18.44 21.46
CA THR A 509 24.09 17.39 22.39
C THR A 509 24.64 17.56 23.79
N GLN A 510 25.94 17.90 23.91
CA GLN A 510 26.58 18.06 25.20
C GLN A 510 25.94 19.16 26.07
N ILE A 511 25.50 20.26 25.45
CA ILE A 511 24.90 21.41 26.12
C ILE A 511 23.41 21.18 26.34
N GLY A 512 22.69 20.77 25.28
CA GLY A 512 21.25 20.55 25.33
C GLY A 512 20.83 19.42 26.28
N MET A 513 21.52 18.28 26.25
CA MET A 513 21.23 17.16 27.17
C MET A 513 21.49 17.54 28.63
N ALA A 514 22.46 18.42 28.90
CA ALA A 514 22.70 18.93 30.25
C ALA A 514 21.61 19.93 30.68
N ALA A 515 21.09 20.74 29.77
CA ALA A 515 19.99 21.66 30.05
C ALA A 515 18.70 20.93 30.44
N LEU A 516 18.49 19.70 29.99
CA LEU A 516 17.34 18.87 30.36
C LEU A 516 17.43 18.21 31.76
N LEU A 517 18.50 18.46 32.53
CA LEU A 517 18.69 17.84 33.84
C LEU A 517 18.09 18.67 34.98
N PRO A 518 17.74 18.03 36.13
CA PRO A 518 17.33 18.75 37.33
C PRO A 518 18.37 19.78 37.76
N GLY A 519 17.92 20.93 38.27
CA GLY A 519 18.81 22.02 38.71
C GLY A 519 19.24 22.98 37.60
N ALA A 520 19.11 22.62 36.32
CA ALA A 520 19.47 23.48 35.20
C ALA A 520 18.67 24.80 35.17
N ALA A 521 17.40 24.78 35.60
CA ALA A 521 16.56 25.97 35.70
C ALA A 521 17.12 27.06 36.65
N THR A 522 18.02 26.69 37.55
CA THR A 522 18.53 27.57 38.63
C THR A 522 19.96 28.03 38.38
N ASP A 523 20.86 27.13 37.98
CA ASP A 523 22.31 27.41 37.93
C ASP A 523 23.00 26.68 36.76
N PHE A 524 22.45 26.83 35.56
CA PHE A 524 23.05 26.31 34.32
C PHE A 524 23.98 27.35 33.68
N THR A 525 25.18 26.92 33.30
CA THR A 525 26.13 27.76 32.55
C THR A 525 26.98 26.92 31.61
N VAL A 526 27.63 27.57 30.65
CA VAL A 526 28.55 26.95 29.69
C VAL A 526 29.95 27.52 29.90
N VAL A 527 30.92 26.65 30.15
CA VAL A 527 32.30 27.02 30.51
C VAL A 527 33.31 26.30 29.62
N GLU A 528 34.55 26.78 29.64
CA GLU A 528 35.69 26.07 29.09
C GLU A 528 36.32 25.21 30.19
N ALA A 529 36.38 23.90 29.98
CA ALA A 529 37.05 22.97 30.89
C ALA A 529 37.92 22.00 30.08
N LYS A 530 39.20 21.88 30.45
CA LYS A 530 40.20 21.04 29.77
C LYS A 530 40.25 21.27 28.24
N GLY A 531 40.10 22.53 27.82
CA GLY A 531 40.12 22.94 26.41
C GLY A 531 38.90 22.50 25.60
N GLN A 532 37.81 22.09 26.26
CA GLN A 532 36.52 21.79 25.64
C GLN A 532 35.44 22.70 26.19
N LEU A 533 34.38 22.91 25.40
CA LEU A 533 33.18 23.58 25.87
C LEU A 533 32.38 22.57 26.70
N VAL A 534 31.98 22.93 27.92
CA VAL A 534 31.31 22.01 28.86
C VAL A 534 30.15 22.73 29.56
N ALA A 535 29.01 22.05 29.67
CA ALA A 535 27.90 22.50 30.49
C ALA A 535 28.20 22.26 31.98
N ARG A 536 27.79 23.18 32.84
CA ARG A 536 27.94 23.08 34.29
C ARG A 536 26.61 23.43 34.95
N ILE A 537 26.21 22.60 35.93
CA ILE A 537 25.07 22.88 36.81
C ILE A 537 25.59 23.04 38.23
N GLY A 538 25.45 24.24 38.80
CA GLY A 538 26.11 24.57 40.05
C GLY A 538 27.63 24.47 39.95
N SER A 539 28.23 23.62 40.78
CA SER A 539 29.66 23.32 40.74
C SER A 539 30.03 22.10 39.89
N THR A 540 29.05 21.38 39.33
CA THR A 540 29.30 20.10 38.66
C THR A 540 29.41 20.26 37.15
N GLU A 541 30.60 19.98 36.61
CA GLU A 541 30.86 19.93 35.17
C GLU A 541 30.33 18.63 34.56
N LEU A 542 29.70 18.72 33.39
CA LEU A 542 29.00 17.61 32.73
C LEU A 542 29.56 17.36 31.31
N PRO A 543 30.83 16.91 31.20
CA PRO A 543 31.51 16.81 29.91
C PRO A 543 30.96 15.70 29.00
N ASP A 544 30.40 14.64 29.57
CA ASP A 544 29.99 13.44 28.83
C ASP A 544 28.68 12.82 29.36
N ALA A 545 28.19 11.80 28.66
CA ALA A 545 26.95 11.12 29.01
C ALA A 545 27.03 10.45 30.40
N ALA A 546 28.18 9.89 30.77
CA ALA A 546 28.34 9.23 32.07
C ALA A 546 28.24 10.24 33.22
N ALA A 547 28.86 11.41 33.09
CA ALA A 547 28.75 12.51 34.06
C ALA A 547 27.29 12.98 34.21
N ARG A 548 26.56 13.15 33.10
CA ARG A 548 25.14 13.52 33.11
C ARG A 548 24.26 12.49 33.80
N LEU A 549 24.45 11.20 33.51
CA LEU A 549 23.68 10.12 34.12
C LEU A 549 23.97 9.98 35.62
N ASN A 550 25.24 10.08 36.03
CA ASN A 550 25.61 10.07 37.44
C ASN A 550 25.01 11.25 38.21
N TYR A 551 25.03 12.44 37.61
CA TYR A 551 24.41 13.63 38.18
C TYR A 551 22.90 13.46 38.35
N LEU A 552 22.21 12.96 37.33
CA LEU A 552 20.77 12.70 37.37
C LEU A 552 20.42 11.67 38.45
N ALA A 553 21.11 10.53 38.49
CA ALA A 553 20.86 9.47 39.47
C ALA A 553 21.12 9.92 40.92
N ALA A 554 22.04 10.85 41.13
CA ALA A 554 22.31 11.43 42.45
C ALA A 554 21.15 12.33 42.95
N LEU A 555 20.47 13.03 42.04
CA LEU A 555 19.35 13.92 42.38
C LEU A 555 17.99 13.22 42.35
N VAL A 556 17.85 12.17 41.56
CA VAL A 556 16.64 11.33 41.46
C VAL A 556 17.04 9.87 41.66
N PRO A 557 17.21 9.41 42.92
CA PRO A 557 17.54 8.03 43.21
C PRO A 557 16.50 7.05 42.64
N GLY A 558 16.96 5.93 42.08
CA GLY A 558 16.09 4.95 41.43
C GLY A 558 15.75 5.26 39.97
N THR A 559 16.36 6.30 39.38
CA THR A 559 16.22 6.55 37.93
C THR A 559 16.69 5.35 37.12
N VAL A 560 15.86 4.93 36.17
CA VAL A 560 16.20 3.91 35.17
C VAL A 560 16.63 4.60 33.89
N ASP A 561 17.78 4.19 33.33
CA ASP A 561 18.29 4.69 32.05
C ASP A 561 18.21 3.59 30.99
N LEU A 562 17.55 3.91 29.86
CA LEU A 562 17.41 3.02 28.71
C LEU A 562 17.81 3.75 27.44
N LEU A 563 18.47 3.04 26.52
CA LEU A 563 18.55 3.47 25.13
C LEU A 563 17.26 3.08 24.40
N LEU A 564 16.85 3.88 23.42
CA LEU A 564 15.64 3.64 22.63
C LEU A 564 15.58 2.20 22.04
N PRO A 565 16.66 1.65 21.43
CA PRO A 565 16.64 0.26 20.94
C PRO A 565 16.42 -0.77 22.05
N ALA A 566 16.94 -0.53 23.26
CA ALA A 566 16.80 -1.46 24.37
C ALA A 566 15.34 -1.60 24.86
N VAL A 567 14.48 -0.60 24.61
CA VAL A 567 13.04 -0.70 24.89
C VAL A 567 12.35 -1.67 23.92
N ALA A 568 12.79 -1.70 22.66
CA ALA A 568 12.24 -2.59 21.64
C ALA A 568 12.70 -4.05 21.81
N GLU A 569 13.92 -4.26 22.31
CA GLU A 569 14.54 -5.59 22.46
C GLU A 569 14.03 -6.40 23.67
N ARG A 570 13.54 -5.73 24.72
CA ARG A 570 13.09 -6.36 25.98
C ARG A 570 11.64 -6.80 25.92
N SER A 571 11.27 -7.88 26.60
CA SER A 571 9.86 -8.27 26.74
C SER A 571 9.08 -7.26 27.60
N ILE A 572 7.75 -7.28 27.52
CA ILE A 572 6.90 -6.41 28.34
C ILE A 572 7.06 -6.73 29.82
N GLU A 573 7.27 -7.99 30.19
CA GLU A 573 7.55 -8.42 31.57
C GLU A 573 8.89 -7.89 32.09
N GLU A 574 9.93 -7.94 31.26
CA GLU A 574 11.24 -7.38 31.59
C GLU A 574 11.17 -5.86 31.77
N LEU A 575 10.46 -5.16 30.88
CA LEU A 575 10.22 -3.73 31.01
C LEU A 575 9.45 -3.41 32.29
N ARG A 576 8.36 -4.15 32.55
CA ARG A 576 7.54 -3.97 33.76
C ARG A 576 8.37 -4.14 35.04
N ALA A 577 9.23 -5.16 35.10
CA ALA A 577 10.11 -5.38 36.23
C ALA A 577 11.15 -4.27 36.43
N LEU A 578 11.61 -3.63 35.35
CA LEU A 578 12.54 -2.51 35.42
C LEU A 578 11.87 -1.21 35.86
N VAL A 579 10.65 -0.93 35.39
CA VAL A 579 10.03 0.40 35.54
C VAL A 579 9.08 0.54 36.73
N SER A 580 8.61 -0.55 37.33
CA SER A 580 7.56 -0.51 38.37
C SER A 580 7.96 0.30 39.62
N GLU A 581 9.23 0.26 40.00
CA GLU A 581 9.77 0.96 41.18
C GLU A 581 10.50 2.27 40.83
N ALA A 582 10.54 2.64 39.55
CA ALA A 582 11.32 3.78 39.08
C ALA A 582 10.49 5.08 39.14
N PRO A 583 10.91 6.11 39.90
CA PRO A 583 10.23 7.42 39.87
C PRO A 583 10.40 8.12 38.50
N LEU A 584 11.47 7.78 37.78
CA LEU A 584 11.83 8.34 36.49
C LEU A 584 12.45 7.25 35.61
N VAL A 585 11.93 7.09 34.40
CA VAL A 585 12.50 6.26 33.34
C VAL A 585 13.00 7.19 32.25
N VAL A 586 14.31 7.32 32.10
CA VAL A 586 14.90 8.10 31.01
C VAL A 586 15.14 7.19 29.81
N VAL A 587 14.61 7.59 28.66
CA VAL A 587 14.86 6.92 27.38
C VAL A 587 15.66 7.86 26.49
N ARG A 588 16.88 7.46 26.13
CA ARG A 588 17.77 8.26 25.28
C ARG A 588 17.83 7.69 23.87
N SER A 589 17.80 8.58 22.90
CA SER A 589 18.09 8.29 21.49
C SER A 589 19.41 8.95 21.09
N THR A 590 20.11 8.39 20.12
CA THR A 590 21.30 8.97 19.47
C THR A 590 21.22 8.87 17.94
N GLU A 591 20.12 8.32 17.43
CA GLU A 591 20.02 7.82 16.06
C GLU A 591 20.01 8.95 15.03
N ILE A 592 19.27 10.04 15.26
CA ILE A 592 19.13 11.13 14.27
C ILE A 592 20.46 11.83 14.03
N ASP A 593 21.15 12.24 15.09
CA ASP A 593 22.44 12.94 14.99
C ASP A 593 23.51 12.03 14.38
N THR A 594 23.60 10.78 14.84
CA THR A 594 24.52 9.77 14.27
C THR A 594 24.27 9.57 12.76
N LEU A 595 23.01 9.47 12.34
CA LEU A 595 22.65 9.35 10.93
C LEU A 595 23.03 10.62 10.14
N GLY A 596 22.79 11.81 10.71
CA GLY A 596 23.10 13.10 10.10
C GLY A 596 24.61 13.34 9.92
N GLU A 597 25.43 12.86 10.84
CA GLU A 597 26.90 12.98 10.76
C GLU A 597 27.55 11.95 9.83
N THR A 598 26.81 10.95 9.36
CA THR A 598 27.34 9.90 8.47
C THR A 598 27.54 10.43 7.04
N ASP A 599 28.65 10.06 6.38
CA ASP A 599 28.97 10.47 4.99
C ASP A 599 28.00 9.92 3.92
N ASN A 600 27.05 9.05 4.28
CA ASN A 600 26.06 8.47 3.39
C ASN A 600 24.71 9.18 3.46
N ASP A 601 24.64 10.34 2.80
CA ASP A 601 23.49 11.23 2.74
C ASP A 601 22.15 10.55 2.36
N LEU A 602 22.19 9.55 1.46
CA LEU A 602 20.96 8.89 0.97
C LEU A 602 20.36 7.98 2.05
N ILE A 603 21.21 7.20 2.73
CA ILE A 603 20.80 6.36 3.85
C ILE A 603 20.28 7.24 4.99
N ALA A 604 21.00 8.30 5.36
CA ALA A 604 20.59 9.21 6.42
C ALA A 604 19.16 9.75 6.22
N ARG A 605 18.83 10.22 5.01
CA ARG A 605 17.49 10.75 4.67
C ARG A 605 16.39 9.71 4.72
N ALA A 606 16.65 8.50 4.22
CA ALA A 606 15.67 7.42 4.26
C ALA A 606 15.37 6.97 5.71
N HIS A 607 16.32 7.14 6.63
CA HIS A 607 16.25 6.57 7.97
C HIS A 607 15.82 7.53 9.09
N MET A 608 16.06 8.84 8.96
CA MET A 608 15.68 9.83 9.98
C MET A 608 14.19 9.76 10.32
N ASP A 609 13.34 9.53 9.32
CA ASP A 609 11.89 9.44 9.52
C ASP A 609 11.48 8.25 10.41
N SER A 610 12.20 7.13 10.28
CA SER A 610 11.91 5.90 11.03
C SER A 610 12.10 6.05 12.55
N VAL A 611 12.86 7.06 13.01
CA VAL A 611 13.08 7.28 14.44
C VAL A 611 11.80 7.73 15.13
N ILE A 612 10.94 8.51 14.45
CA ILE A 612 9.66 8.98 15.00
C ILE A 612 8.77 7.77 15.36
N GLY A 613 8.63 6.83 14.43
CA GLY A 613 7.87 5.60 14.66
C GLY A 613 8.42 4.73 15.79
N ARG A 614 9.76 4.67 15.94
CA ARG A 614 10.41 3.94 17.06
C ARG A 614 10.14 4.59 18.41
N VAL A 615 10.13 5.92 18.50
CA VAL A 615 9.76 6.64 19.73
C VAL A 615 8.30 6.36 20.08
N ALA A 616 7.39 6.45 19.11
CA ALA A 616 5.97 6.14 19.32
C ALA A 616 5.76 4.69 19.80
N GLN A 617 6.50 3.74 19.22
CA GLN A 617 6.48 2.34 19.65
C GLN A 617 6.99 2.18 21.09
N ALA A 618 8.12 2.81 21.44
CA ALA A 618 8.68 2.74 22.78
C ALA A 618 7.74 3.34 23.84
N VAL A 619 7.03 4.43 23.52
CA VAL A 619 5.97 5.00 24.35
C VAL A 619 4.91 3.95 24.67
N ARG A 620 4.36 3.27 23.64
CA ARG A 620 3.30 2.26 23.84
C ARG A 620 3.77 1.04 24.64
N ARG A 621 4.99 0.55 24.37
CA ARG A 621 5.58 -0.57 25.14
C ARG A 621 5.76 -0.22 26.62
N LEU A 622 6.22 1.00 26.92
CA LEU A 622 6.35 1.45 28.30
C LEU A 622 4.99 1.65 28.97
N ALA A 623 3.96 2.06 28.22
CA ALA A 623 2.60 2.12 28.74
C ALA A 623 2.04 0.75 29.10
N GLU A 624 2.26 -0.25 28.25
CA GLU A 624 1.92 -1.65 28.52
C GLU A 624 2.72 -2.23 29.72
N ALA A 625 3.95 -1.75 29.92
CA ALA A 625 4.78 -2.05 31.08
C ALA A 625 4.34 -1.31 32.36
N GLY A 626 3.34 -0.42 32.30
CA GLY A 626 2.74 0.27 33.46
C GLY A 626 3.09 1.75 33.62
N VAL A 627 3.80 2.37 32.68
CA VAL A 627 4.10 3.80 32.71
C VAL A 627 2.89 4.60 32.21
N GLY A 628 2.30 5.44 33.07
CA GLY A 628 1.11 6.22 32.70
C GLY A 628 1.37 7.64 32.18
N ARG A 629 2.57 8.19 32.40
CA ARG A 629 2.92 9.58 32.06
C ARG A 629 4.18 9.66 31.22
N PHE A 630 4.11 10.43 30.15
CA PHE A 630 5.17 10.56 29.17
C PHE A 630 5.53 12.02 28.96
N VAL A 631 6.83 12.26 28.81
CA VAL A 631 7.39 13.52 28.33
C VAL A 631 8.41 13.19 27.25
N VAL A 632 8.32 13.84 26.09
CA VAL A 632 9.30 13.72 25.00
C VAL A 632 9.87 15.09 24.69
N SER A 633 11.19 15.22 24.73
CA SER A 633 11.91 16.46 24.44
C SER A 633 13.21 16.17 23.68
N ALA A 634 13.82 17.22 23.15
CA ALA A 634 15.11 17.16 22.47
C ALA A 634 16.16 18.05 23.14
N ASP A 635 17.42 17.77 22.85
CA ASP A 635 18.58 18.58 23.18
C ASP A 635 18.83 19.71 22.17
N HIS A 636 18.64 19.45 20.88
CA HIS A 636 18.66 20.43 19.81
C HIS A 636 17.85 19.92 18.61
N GLY A 637 17.65 20.80 17.63
CA GLY A 637 17.31 20.40 16.27
C GLY A 637 18.51 20.54 15.34
N HIS A 638 18.26 20.63 14.03
CA HIS A 638 19.31 20.67 13.02
C HIS A 638 18.82 21.35 11.73
N LEU A 639 19.76 21.89 10.97
CA LEU A 639 19.55 22.25 9.57
C LEU A 639 19.71 21.00 8.71
N LEU A 640 18.70 20.75 7.88
CA LEU A 640 18.77 19.79 6.78
C LEU A 640 18.72 20.58 5.48
N ALA A 641 19.88 20.73 4.84
CA ALA A 641 20.07 21.62 3.69
C ALA A 641 20.60 20.88 2.46
N ALA A 642 20.61 21.56 1.31
CA ALA A 642 21.41 21.11 0.18
C ALA A 642 22.91 21.12 0.55
N ARG A 643 23.74 20.41 -0.23
CA ARG A 643 25.19 20.40 -0.03
C ARG A 643 25.72 21.84 -0.12
N LEU A 644 26.30 22.32 0.98
CA LEU A 644 26.82 23.68 1.04
C LEU A 644 28.07 23.84 0.17
N GLY A 645 28.13 24.93 -0.59
CA GLY A 645 29.28 25.30 -1.42
C GLY A 645 30.38 26.04 -0.66
N ALA A 646 31.49 26.32 -1.34
CA ALA A 646 32.60 27.12 -0.79
C ALA A 646 32.18 28.56 -0.46
N ASP A 647 31.21 29.11 -1.20
CA ASP A 647 30.59 30.42 -0.99
C ASP A 647 29.78 30.52 0.31
N GLN A 648 29.36 29.38 0.86
CA GLN A 648 28.63 29.28 2.12
C GLN A 648 29.54 28.90 3.30
N THR A 649 30.85 28.79 3.06
CA THR A 649 31.86 28.53 4.09
C THR A 649 32.57 29.83 4.44
N MET A 650 32.57 30.21 5.71
CA MET A 650 33.22 31.41 6.23
C MET A 650 34.50 31.08 7.00
N ASP A 651 35.39 32.06 7.07
CA ASP A 651 36.66 31.93 7.78
C ASP A 651 36.45 31.63 9.26
N ASN A 652 37.40 30.87 9.81
CA ASN A 652 37.45 30.59 11.24
C ASN A 652 37.67 31.90 12.02
N PRO A 653 36.86 32.22 13.04
CA PRO A 653 37.02 33.43 13.86
C PRO A 653 38.39 33.60 14.53
N GLY A 654 39.14 32.52 14.77
CA GLY A 654 40.44 32.53 15.45
C GLY A 654 40.30 32.71 16.98
N GLY A 655 41.25 33.39 17.61
CA GLY A 655 41.21 33.67 19.06
C GLY A 655 41.59 32.48 19.96
N GLU A 656 41.36 32.63 21.26
CA GLU A 656 41.63 31.60 22.28
C GLU A 656 40.34 30.89 22.71
N GLY A 657 40.38 29.57 22.88
CA GLY A 657 39.25 28.80 23.41
C GLY A 657 39.19 27.36 22.89
N PRO A 658 38.06 26.67 23.13
CA PRO A 658 37.79 25.34 22.58
C PRO A 658 37.88 25.26 21.04
N PRO A 659 38.00 24.05 20.47
CA PRO A 659 37.96 23.85 19.02
C PRO A 659 36.70 24.41 18.38
N VAL A 660 36.88 25.12 17.27
CA VAL A 660 35.80 25.71 16.47
C VAL A 660 34.94 24.63 15.85
N LYS A 661 33.62 24.82 15.88
CA LYS A 661 32.64 23.94 15.26
C LYS A 661 31.99 24.63 14.06
N ARG A 662 31.32 23.87 13.19
CA ARG A 662 30.79 24.38 11.92
C ARG A 662 29.73 25.47 12.09
N ARG A 663 28.92 25.42 13.16
CA ARG A 663 27.81 26.34 13.39
C ARG A 663 28.00 27.27 14.58
N TYR A 664 29.10 27.14 15.31
CA TYR A 664 29.43 28.06 16.38
C TYR A 664 30.93 28.11 16.65
N TRP A 665 31.34 29.24 17.21
CA TRP A 665 32.62 29.44 17.86
C TRP A 665 32.36 29.90 19.30
N ALA A 666 33.20 29.46 20.24
CA ALA A 666 33.16 29.91 21.62
C ALA A 666 34.59 30.18 22.09
N GLY A 667 34.86 31.34 22.66
CA GLY A 667 36.23 31.71 23.03
C GLY A 667 36.37 33.14 23.53
N ARG A 668 37.61 33.63 23.50
CA ARG A 668 38.00 34.99 23.86
C ARG A 668 38.77 35.61 22.70
N GLY A 669 38.33 36.79 22.26
CA GLY A 669 38.94 37.49 21.12
C GLY A 669 38.47 36.92 19.78
N GLY A 670 39.34 36.95 18.76
CA GLY A 670 38.99 36.56 17.40
C GLY A 670 38.21 37.64 16.62
N SER A 671 38.05 37.42 15.31
CA SER A 671 37.28 38.29 14.41
C SER A 671 35.85 37.80 14.25
N THR A 672 34.90 38.69 13.93
CA THR A 672 33.52 38.29 13.61
C THR A 672 33.33 38.38 12.10
N PRO A 673 33.15 37.24 11.40
CA PRO A 673 32.85 37.26 9.97
C PRO A 673 31.58 38.06 9.66
N ALA A 674 31.50 38.68 8.48
CA ALA A 674 30.39 39.57 8.12
C ALA A 674 29.00 38.89 8.11
N ALA A 675 28.96 37.59 7.80
CA ALA A 675 27.75 36.76 7.80
C ALA A 675 27.51 36.04 9.14
N ALA A 676 28.12 36.51 10.22
CA ALA A 676 28.01 35.95 11.57
C ALA A 676 27.64 37.03 12.60
N VAL A 677 27.07 36.60 13.71
CA VAL A 677 26.72 37.44 14.86
C VAL A 677 27.54 37.03 16.08
N ARG A 678 27.99 38.01 16.86
CA ARG A 678 28.69 37.80 18.13
C ARG A 678 27.77 38.12 19.30
N VAL A 679 27.85 37.33 20.35
CA VAL A 679 27.09 37.49 21.59
C VAL A 679 27.95 37.11 22.80
N THR A 680 27.75 37.81 23.92
CA THR A 680 28.47 37.48 25.16
C THR A 680 27.80 36.30 25.86
N GLY A 681 28.56 35.54 26.66
CA GLY A 681 27.97 34.50 27.50
C GLY A 681 26.87 35.03 28.42
N SER A 682 27.02 36.24 28.96
CA SER A 682 25.99 36.86 29.80
C SER A 682 24.68 37.14 29.08
N ASP A 683 24.71 37.54 27.81
CA ASP A 683 23.50 37.78 27.02
C ASP A 683 22.77 36.47 26.71
N LEU A 684 23.49 35.34 26.66
CA LEU A 684 22.92 33.99 26.58
C LEU A 684 22.46 33.44 27.94
N GLY A 685 22.62 34.21 29.02
CA GLY A 685 22.26 33.80 30.38
C GLY A 685 23.33 32.94 31.08
N TYR A 686 24.56 32.90 30.57
CA TYR A 686 25.66 32.13 31.15
C TYR A 686 26.59 33.00 32.01
N VAL A 687 26.99 32.44 33.15
CA VAL A 687 28.04 33.00 33.99
C VAL A 687 29.39 32.50 33.49
N THR A 688 29.92 33.16 32.47
CA THR A 688 31.16 32.77 31.77
C THR A 688 31.82 33.97 31.08
N PRO A 689 33.17 34.04 31.01
CA PRO A 689 33.87 35.07 30.25
C PRO A 689 33.95 34.78 28.74
N LEU A 690 33.35 33.67 28.27
CA LEU A 690 33.34 33.30 26.86
C LEU A 690 32.40 34.20 26.05
N GLU A 691 32.83 34.53 24.85
CA GLU A 691 32.00 35.06 23.78
C GLU A 691 31.64 33.93 22.81
N PHE A 692 30.50 34.06 22.14
CA PHE A 692 30.02 33.11 21.15
C PHE A 692 29.82 33.81 19.82
N ILE A 693 30.14 33.13 18.73
CA ILE A 693 29.90 33.61 17.37
C ILE A 693 29.14 32.54 16.60
N PHE A 694 28.05 32.95 15.96
CA PHE A 694 27.17 32.07 15.20
C PHE A 694 27.00 32.60 13.77
N PRO A 695 26.97 31.74 12.73
CA PRO A 695 26.53 32.16 11.41
C PRO A 695 25.09 32.69 11.48
N ALA A 696 24.82 33.82 10.84
CA ALA A 696 23.49 34.44 10.84
C ALA A 696 22.48 33.66 9.98
N GLY A 697 22.96 33.09 8.87
CA GLY A 697 22.17 32.25 7.95
C GLY A 697 22.45 30.77 8.09
N THR A 698 22.33 30.04 6.98
CA THR A 698 22.58 28.59 6.88
C THR A 698 24.06 28.22 6.63
N GLY A 699 24.93 29.22 6.43
CA GLY A 699 26.37 29.03 6.20
C GLY A 699 27.13 28.43 7.38
N ILE A 700 28.40 28.08 7.18
CA ILE A 700 29.21 27.34 8.17
C ILE A 700 30.63 27.89 8.29
N PHE A 701 31.26 27.74 9.45
CA PHE A 701 32.69 27.99 9.62
C PHE A 701 33.54 26.90 8.95
N ALA A 702 34.70 27.28 8.43
CA ALA A 702 35.76 26.36 8.03
C ALA A 702 36.32 25.63 9.27
N ALA A 703 35.73 24.48 9.59
CA ALA A 703 36.05 23.65 10.74
C ALA A 703 36.13 22.17 10.34
N ALA A 704 36.85 21.36 11.13
CA ALA A 704 36.99 19.93 10.90
C ALA A 704 35.73 19.15 11.31
N GLY A 705 35.42 18.08 10.57
CA GLY A 705 34.29 17.17 10.83
C GLY A 705 32.93 17.65 10.30
N GLY A 706 31.92 16.79 10.44
CA GLY A 706 30.51 17.02 10.07
C GLY A 706 30.15 16.70 8.61
N GLY A 707 28.94 16.19 8.42
CA GLY A 707 28.36 15.89 7.11
C GLY A 707 28.17 17.15 6.24
N GLN A 708 27.90 16.98 4.95
CA GLN A 708 27.83 18.13 4.03
C GLN A 708 26.47 18.85 4.04
N ARG A 709 25.44 18.24 4.62
CA ARG A 709 24.03 18.67 4.53
C ARG A 709 23.29 18.78 5.85
N TYR A 710 23.82 18.12 6.88
CA TYR A 710 23.31 18.13 8.24
C TYR A 710 24.22 18.99 9.09
N HIS A 711 23.67 20.03 9.73
CA HIS A 711 24.45 20.95 10.56
C HIS A 711 23.63 21.37 11.78
N HIS A 712 24.27 21.45 12.94
CA HIS A 712 23.66 21.91 14.18
C HIS A 712 24.67 22.70 15.02
N GLY A 713 24.19 23.46 16.00
CA GLY A 713 24.97 24.27 16.94
C GLY A 713 24.68 25.76 16.84
N GLY A 714 23.93 26.20 15.82
CA GLY A 714 23.57 27.58 15.56
C GLY A 714 22.18 27.97 16.09
N PRO A 715 21.77 29.23 15.85
CA PRO A 715 20.54 29.80 16.42
C PRO A 715 19.33 29.76 15.47
N SER A 716 19.37 29.03 14.36
CA SER A 716 18.22 28.96 13.44
C SER A 716 16.98 28.38 14.13
N LEU A 717 15.78 28.68 13.63
CA LEU A 717 14.54 28.11 14.17
C LEU A 717 14.58 26.58 14.23
N GLN A 718 15.17 25.96 13.21
CA GLN A 718 15.29 24.52 13.06
C GLN A 718 16.27 23.88 14.05
N GLU A 719 17.29 24.61 14.49
CA GLU A 719 18.27 24.20 15.49
C GLU A 719 17.81 24.50 16.91
N LEU A 720 17.22 25.68 17.13
CA LEU A 720 16.92 26.24 18.45
C LEU A 720 15.56 25.82 19.00
N ILE A 721 14.55 25.63 18.15
CA ILE A 721 13.18 25.34 18.60
C ILE A 721 12.94 23.83 18.57
N VAL A 722 12.85 23.25 19.76
CA VAL A 722 12.66 21.81 19.98
C VAL A 722 11.27 21.52 20.55
N PRO A 723 10.69 20.33 20.30
CA PRO A 723 9.39 19.98 20.81
C PRO A 723 9.49 19.56 22.28
N VAL A 724 8.42 19.83 23.05
CA VAL A 724 8.16 19.22 24.35
C VAL A 724 6.74 18.69 24.30
N LEU A 725 6.61 17.37 24.17
CA LEU A 725 5.33 16.67 24.29
C LEU A 725 5.15 16.22 25.73
N SER A 726 3.98 16.47 26.32
CA SER A 726 3.56 15.85 27.57
C SER A 726 2.17 15.26 27.39
N PHE A 727 1.98 14.03 27.86
CA PHE A 727 0.70 13.34 27.76
C PHE A 727 0.62 12.21 28.77
N ARG A 728 -0.59 11.68 28.93
CA ARG A 728 -0.83 10.41 29.62
C ARG A 728 -1.34 9.39 28.62
N LEU A 729 -0.91 8.16 28.81
CA LEU A 729 -1.46 7.04 28.07
C LEU A 729 -2.08 6.07 29.10
N PRO A 730 -3.40 5.86 29.06
CA PRO A 730 -4.01 4.86 29.92
C PRO A 730 -3.44 3.48 29.58
N PRO A 731 -3.42 2.53 30.54
CA PRO A 731 -3.09 1.14 30.23
C PRO A 731 -3.97 0.66 29.07
N ALA A 732 -3.36 0.05 28.06
CA ALA A 732 -4.11 -0.47 26.92
C ALA A 732 -5.22 -1.43 27.42
N PRO A 733 -6.46 -1.30 26.93
CA PRO A 733 -7.46 -2.33 27.17
C PRO A 733 -6.94 -3.69 26.68
N ALA A 734 -7.38 -4.77 27.32
CA ALA A 734 -7.01 -6.11 26.86
C ALA A 734 -7.33 -6.26 25.36
N PRO A 735 -6.46 -6.93 24.57
CA PRO A 735 -6.72 -7.13 23.16
C PRO A 735 -8.12 -7.71 22.99
N ASP A 736 -8.93 -7.09 22.13
CA ASP A 736 -10.23 -7.66 21.79
C ASP A 736 -9.98 -8.85 20.86
N ASP A 737 -10.06 -10.07 21.41
CA ASP A 737 -9.95 -11.32 20.65
C ASP A 737 -11.03 -11.42 19.53
N LEU A 738 -12.04 -10.54 19.53
CA LEU A 738 -13.10 -10.44 18.52
C LEU A 738 -12.81 -9.42 17.41
N ALA A 739 -11.72 -8.65 17.46
CA ALA A 739 -11.39 -7.69 16.41
C ALA A 739 -11.32 -8.37 15.02
N PRO A 740 -11.84 -7.74 13.94
CA PRO A 740 -11.85 -8.34 12.62
C PRO A 740 -10.42 -8.62 12.18
N LYS A 741 -10.13 -9.88 11.85
CA LYS A 741 -8.84 -10.24 11.26
C LYS A 741 -8.76 -9.67 9.85
N VAL A 742 -7.85 -8.73 9.66
CA VAL A 742 -7.51 -8.21 8.33
C VAL A 742 -6.92 -9.35 7.50
N GLN A 743 -7.44 -9.56 6.30
CA GLN A 743 -6.87 -10.51 5.36
C GLN A 743 -5.70 -9.83 4.63
N LEU A 744 -4.54 -10.47 4.68
CA LEU A 744 -3.30 -10.02 4.04
C LEU A 744 -2.91 -11.00 2.93
N SER A 745 -2.87 -10.53 1.68
CA SER A 745 -2.53 -11.33 0.50
C SER A 745 -1.66 -10.54 -0.50
N ASP A 746 -1.35 -11.14 -1.65
CA ASP A 746 -0.66 -10.51 -2.80
C ASP A 746 0.67 -9.81 -2.47
N TYR A 747 1.34 -10.25 -1.40
CA TYR A 747 2.70 -9.84 -1.06
C TYR A 747 3.72 -10.83 -1.66
N PRO A 748 4.96 -10.39 -1.96
CA PRO A 748 5.93 -11.22 -2.67
C PRO A 748 6.50 -12.31 -1.76
N GLU A 749 6.99 -13.42 -2.33
CA GLU A 749 7.70 -14.44 -1.54
C GLU A 749 9.10 -13.98 -1.09
N GLN A 750 9.68 -13.01 -1.80
CA GLN A 750 11.02 -12.47 -1.58
C GLN A 750 11.05 -10.97 -1.94
N VAL A 751 11.75 -10.17 -1.13
CA VAL A 751 11.90 -8.73 -1.33
C VAL A 751 13.10 -8.47 -2.23
N ASN A 752 12.86 -7.99 -3.44
CA ASN A 752 13.90 -7.63 -4.41
C ASN A 752 14.02 -6.11 -4.64
N ASN A 753 13.01 -5.35 -4.21
CA ASN A 753 12.87 -3.91 -4.40
C ASN A 753 12.68 -3.21 -3.05
N LEU A 754 12.90 -1.89 -3.01
CA LEU A 754 12.69 -1.07 -1.81
C LEU A 754 11.20 -0.84 -1.50
N ILE A 755 10.31 -1.02 -2.49
CA ILE A 755 8.87 -0.93 -2.30
C ILE A 755 8.27 -2.33 -2.42
N ILE A 756 7.46 -2.70 -1.44
CA ILE A 756 6.78 -3.99 -1.34
C ILE A 756 5.28 -3.71 -1.32
N ALA A 757 4.54 -4.23 -2.28
CA ALA A 757 3.09 -4.15 -2.28
C ALA A 757 2.47 -5.34 -1.54
N ALA A 758 1.31 -5.10 -0.93
CA ALA A 758 0.45 -6.13 -0.38
C ALA A 758 -1.02 -5.69 -0.46
N LYS A 759 -1.91 -6.67 -0.50
CA LYS A 759 -3.36 -6.45 -0.49
C LYS A 759 -3.93 -6.68 0.90
N LEU A 760 -4.78 -5.75 1.31
CA LEU A 760 -5.52 -5.79 2.58
C LEU A 760 -7.02 -5.83 2.30
N VAL A 761 -7.74 -6.67 3.02
CA VAL A 761 -9.21 -6.68 3.04
C VAL A 761 -9.67 -6.80 4.49
N SER A 762 -10.46 -5.84 4.96
CA SER A 762 -11.14 -5.97 6.26
C SER A 762 -12.52 -6.61 6.03
N PRO A 763 -12.78 -7.84 6.51
CA PRO A 763 -14.06 -8.49 6.29
C PRO A 763 -15.17 -7.81 7.10
N ARG A 764 -16.33 -7.59 6.48
CA ARG A 764 -17.51 -7.09 7.19
C ARG A 764 -17.98 -8.09 8.24
N THR A 765 -18.11 -7.64 9.49
CA THR A 765 -18.66 -8.45 10.58
C THR A 765 -19.87 -7.77 11.21
N LEU A 766 -20.76 -8.54 11.83
CA LEU A 766 -21.93 -8.00 12.54
C LEU A 766 -21.56 -7.12 13.75
N LEU A 767 -20.34 -7.28 14.28
CA LEU A 767 -19.85 -6.56 15.47
C LEU A 767 -19.07 -5.30 15.11
N HIS A 768 -18.53 -5.20 13.90
CA HIS A 768 -17.74 -4.06 13.43
C HIS A 768 -18.17 -3.68 12.00
N PRO A 769 -19.22 -2.86 11.86
CA PRO A 769 -19.66 -2.34 10.57
C PRO A 769 -18.87 -1.11 10.10
N ASP A 770 -18.09 -0.49 11.00
CA ASP A 770 -17.36 0.75 10.75
C ASP A 770 -16.00 0.49 10.08
N PRO A 771 -15.44 1.48 9.35
CA PRO A 771 -14.12 1.38 8.75
C PRO A 771 -13.05 1.09 9.81
N GLN A 772 -12.12 0.18 9.49
CA GLN A 772 -11.05 -0.22 10.39
C GLN A 772 -9.79 0.60 10.08
N VAL A 773 -9.23 1.28 11.09
CA VAL A 773 -8.00 2.07 10.94
C VAL A 773 -6.81 1.24 11.38
N VAL A 774 -5.89 0.99 10.45
CA VAL A 774 -4.74 0.11 10.66
C VAL A 774 -3.42 0.83 10.43
N ARG A 775 -2.34 0.31 10.99
CA ARG A 775 -0.96 0.66 10.63
C ARG A 775 -0.31 -0.54 9.99
N VAL A 776 0.40 -0.32 8.89
CA VAL A 776 1.07 -1.38 8.15
C VAL A 776 2.56 -1.07 8.09
N ALA A 777 3.36 -2.01 8.57
CA ALA A 777 4.79 -1.80 8.71
C ALA A 777 5.57 -3.06 8.35
N LEU A 778 6.84 -2.86 7.96
CA LEU A 778 7.79 -3.96 7.77
C LEU A 778 8.60 -4.15 9.04
N TRP A 779 8.76 -5.41 9.46
CA TRP A 779 9.46 -5.78 10.68
C TRP A 779 10.59 -6.75 10.39
N ALA A 780 11.76 -6.48 10.96
CA ALA A 780 12.89 -7.41 11.04
C ALA A 780 13.11 -7.77 12.52
N GLY A 781 12.62 -8.93 12.93
CA GLY A 781 12.59 -9.29 14.35
C GLY A 781 11.67 -8.35 15.14
N THR A 782 12.21 -7.65 16.13
CA THR A 782 11.49 -6.66 16.97
C THR A 782 11.60 -5.22 16.46
N GLN A 783 12.32 -5.00 15.36
CA GLN A 783 12.57 -3.67 14.82
C GLN A 783 11.67 -3.39 13.62
N GLN A 784 10.96 -2.26 13.65
CA GLN A 784 10.32 -1.72 12.46
C GLN A 784 11.38 -1.20 11.49
N VAL A 785 11.37 -1.75 10.28
CA VAL A 785 12.29 -1.44 9.17
C VAL A 785 11.54 -0.97 7.93
N GLY A 786 10.26 -0.63 8.04
CA GLY A 786 9.50 -0.08 6.93
C GLY A 786 8.11 0.38 7.32
N GLU A 787 7.48 1.17 6.47
CA GLU A 787 6.16 1.75 6.69
C GLU A 787 5.38 1.82 5.38
N ALA A 788 4.06 1.93 5.48
CA ALA A 788 3.20 2.24 4.35
C ALA A 788 3.48 3.67 3.84
N VAL A 789 3.69 3.80 2.53
CA VAL A 789 3.93 5.08 1.85
C VAL A 789 2.93 5.33 0.72
N MET A 790 2.11 4.33 0.38
CA MET A 790 1.13 4.40 -0.70
C MET A 790 -0.07 3.54 -0.36
N ALA A 791 -1.26 3.99 -0.74
CA ALA A 791 -2.48 3.18 -0.72
C ALA A 791 -3.31 3.45 -1.99
N SER A 792 -3.92 2.40 -2.53
CA SER A 792 -4.88 2.47 -3.64
C SER A 792 -6.14 1.70 -3.25
N GLY A 793 -7.30 2.31 -3.38
CA GLY A 793 -8.59 1.76 -2.92
C GLY A 793 -8.91 2.05 -1.44
N GLY A 794 -8.07 2.81 -0.74
CA GLY A 794 -8.28 3.25 0.64
C GLY A 794 -7.54 4.57 0.93
N SER A 795 -7.78 5.15 2.10
CA SER A 795 -7.17 6.43 2.51
C SER A 795 -5.94 6.20 3.38
N LEU A 796 -4.77 6.68 2.95
CA LEU A 796 -3.56 6.76 3.76
C LEU A 796 -3.47 8.15 4.42
N ASP A 797 -3.46 8.18 5.75
CA ASP A 797 -3.02 9.34 6.52
C ASP A 797 -1.51 9.22 6.71
N GLU A 798 -0.74 9.96 5.93
CA GLU A 798 0.73 9.98 6.01
C GLU A 798 1.24 10.56 7.33
N GLU A 799 0.49 11.49 7.96
CA GLU A 799 0.89 12.15 9.20
C GLU A 799 0.81 11.14 10.36
N ALA A 800 -0.31 10.46 10.48
CA ALA A 800 -0.53 9.40 11.47
C ALA A 800 0.14 8.07 11.08
N GLY A 801 0.49 7.89 9.80
CA GLY A 801 0.97 6.61 9.25
C GLY A 801 -0.10 5.52 9.27
N THR A 802 -1.38 5.89 9.13
CA THR A 802 -2.53 4.97 9.25
C THR A 802 -3.28 4.82 7.93
N ILE A 803 -3.90 3.67 7.71
CA ILE A 803 -4.73 3.37 6.55
C ILE A 803 -6.15 3.07 7.03
N THR A 804 -7.13 3.72 6.43
CA THR A 804 -8.54 3.41 6.65
C THR A 804 -8.99 2.33 5.66
N LEU A 805 -9.43 1.20 6.19
CA LEU A 805 -9.96 0.06 5.44
C LEU A 805 -11.50 0.07 5.50
N GLU A 806 -12.14 0.27 4.36
CA GLU A 806 -13.58 0.05 4.21
C GLU A 806 -13.89 -1.45 4.18
N ALA A 807 -15.07 -1.82 4.69
CA ALA A 807 -15.43 -3.23 4.86
C ALA A 807 -15.67 -3.91 3.50
N ASP A 808 -15.00 -5.06 3.29
CA ASP A 808 -14.95 -5.88 2.09
C ASP A 808 -14.25 -5.26 0.87
N ASP A 809 -13.83 -3.98 0.96
CA ASP A 809 -13.14 -3.29 -0.12
C ASP A 809 -11.63 -3.56 -0.07
N PRO A 810 -11.03 -4.07 -1.16
CA PRO A 810 -9.61 -4.36 -1.19
C PRO A 810 -8.76 -3.09 -1.33
N VAL A 811 -7.80 -2.94 -0.42
CA VAL A 811 -6.79 -1.87 -0.46
C VAL A 811 -5.44 -2.45 -0.84
N GLN A 812 -4.83 -1.90 -1.90
CA GLN A 812 -3.42 -2.18 -2.20
C GLN A 812 -2.55 -1.18 -1.47
N VAL A 813 -1.63 -1.67 -0.62
CA VAL A 813 -0.68 -0.86 0.14
C VAL A 813 0.73 -1.06 -0.39
N GLY A 814 1.46 0.04 -0.59
CA GLY A 814 2.89 0.05 -0.86
C GLY A 814 3.70 0.36 0.39
N LEU A 815 4.58 -0.55 0.77
CA LEU A 815 5.45 -0.45 1.94
C LEU A 815 6.89 -0.16 1.51
N ARG A 816 7.50 0.87 2.08
CA ARG A 816 8.90 1.21 1.86
C ARG A 816 9.80 0.53 2.89
N LEU A 817 10.79 -0.22 2.43
CA LEU A 817 11.86 -0.79 3.24
C LEU A 817 12.94 0.27 3.51
N PHE A 818 13.24 0.47 4.79
CA PHE A 818 14.33 1.30 5.28
C PHE A 818 15.56 0.43 5.56
N GLY A 819 16.62 0.67 4.78
CA GLY A 819 17.95 0.11 5.03
C GLY A 819 18.11 -1.38 4.81
N GLU A 820 19.12 -1.95 5.45
CA GLU A 820 19.48 -3.35 5.28
C GLU A 820 18.79 -4.23 6.31
N ALA A 821 18.00 -5.19 5.81
CA ALA A 821 17.48 -6.30 6.60
C ALA A 821 17.77 -7.59 5.83
N LYS A 822 18.04 -8.70 6.53
CA LYS A 822 18.19 -10.02 5.87
C LYS A 822 16.84 -10.63 5.50
N SER A 823 15.82 -10.32 6.29
CA SER A 823 14.46 -10.81 6.12
C SER A 823 13.49 -9.87 6.80
N VAL A 824 12.28 -9.74 6.25
CA VAL A 824 11.23 -8.90 6.80
C VAL A 824 9.87 -9.62 6.82
N GLN A 825 8.96 -9.11 7.65
CA GLN A 825 7.54 -9.47 7.65
C GLN A 825 6.69 -8.22 7.52
N ILE A 826 5.59 -8.31 6.79
CA ILE A 826 4.53 -7.31 6.85
C ILE A 826 3.70 -7.61 8.10
N VAL A 827 3.52 -6.60 8.93
CA VAL A 827 2.67 -6.67 10.12
C VAL A 827 1.60 -5.60 9.99
N VAL A 828 0.35 -6.05 10.07
CA VAL A 828 -0.82 -5.17 10.14
C VAL A 828 -1.19 -5.04 11.61
N LEU A 829 -1.20 -3.81 12.09
CA LEU A 829 -1.45 -3.44 13.47
C LEU A 829 -2.74 -2.63 13.54
N ASP A 830 -3.50 -2.82 14.61
CA ASP A 830 -4.55 -1.87 14.97
C ASP A 830 -3.92 -0.51 15.32
N ALA A 831 -4.42 0.58 14.75
CA ALA A 831 -3.79 1.89 14.89
C ALA A 831 -3.87 2.45 16.33
N ALA A 832 -4.84 2.02 17.13
CA ALA A 832 -5.04 2.49 18.50
C ALA A 832 -4.27 1.66 19.53
N THR A 833 -4.18 0.35 19.32
CA THR A 833 -3.69 -0.60 20.32
C THR A 833 -2.36 -1.25 19.97
N ASP A 834 -1.88 -1.12 18.73
CA ASP A 834 -0.77 -1.92 18.17
C ASP A 834 -1.04 -3.45 18.25
N ALA A 835 -2.30 -3.86 18.45
CA ALA A 835 -2.67 -5.27 18.40
C ALA A 835 -2.43 -5.81 16.99
N VAL A 836 -1.82 -6.99 16.91
CA VAL A 836 -1.49 -7.60 15.62
C VAL A 836 -2.76 -8.17 15.00
N LEU A 837 -3.21 -7.57 13.91
CA LEU A 837 -4.38 -8.00 13.15
C LEU A 837 -4.03 -9.04 12.09
N ALA A 838 -2.85 -8.91 11.46
CA ALA A 838 -2.35 -9.85 10.46
C ALA A 838 -0.81 -9.83 10.37
N ARG A 839 -0.22 -10.93 9.91
CA ARG A 839 1.23 -11.05 9.63
C ARG A 839 1.48 -11.87 8.37
N SER A 840 2.45 -11.45 7.57
CA SER A 840 2.94 -12.24 6.45
C SER A 840 3.87 -13.37 6.91
N LYS A 841 4.15 -14.30 6.00
CA LYS A 841 5.34 -15.16 6.11
C LYS A 841 6.61 -14.29 6.10
N GLN A 842 7.69 -14.82 6.68
CA GLN A 842 9.00 -14.18 6.63
C GLN A 842 9.54 -14.19 5.20
N MET A 843 9.83 -13.01 4.66
CA MET A 843 10.34 -12.80 3.31
C MET A 843 11.84 -12.50 3.36
N PRO A 844 12.70 -13.29 2.69
CA PRO A 844 14.11 -12.96 2.56
C PRO A 844 14.30 -11.72 1.68
N VAL A 845 15.19 -10.83 2.11
CA VAL A 845 15.54 -9.61 1.36
C VAL A 845 16.77 -9.89 0.51
N LYS A 846 16.65 -9.66 -0.79
CA LYS A 846 17.72 -9.70 -1.78
C LYS A 846 17.59 -8.49 -2.68
N LEU A 847 17.95 -7.33 -2.15
CA LEU A 847 18.13 -6.16 -2.98
C LEU A 847 19.27 -6.47 -3.97
N GLY A 848 19.04 -6.27 -5.26
CA GLY A 848 20.11 -6.37 -6.25
C GLY A 848 21.29 -5.52 -5.79
N ILE A 849 22.49 -6.10 -5.78
CA ILE A 849 23.72 -5.35 -5.48
C ILE A 849 23.74 -4.17 -6.47
N ARG A 850 23.57 -2.96 -5.94
CA ARG A 850 23.65 -1.71 -6.73
C ARG A 850 25.06 -1.51 -7.23
#